data_AF-A0A2P4XNS5-F1
#
_entry.id   AF-A0A2P4XNS5-F1
#
_cell.length_a   1.000
_cell.length_b   1.000
_cell.length_c   1.000
_cell.angle_alpha   90.00
_cell.angle_beta   90.00
_cell.angle_gamma   90.00
#
_symmetry.space_group_name_H-M   'P 1'
#
loop_
_entity.id
_entity.type
_entity.pdbx_description
1 polymer ?
#
loop_
_entity_poly.entity_id
_entity_poly.type
_entity_poly.pdbx_seq_one_letter_code
_entity_poly.pdbx_strand_id
1 'polypeptide(L)'
;MAMLMEKKKMTTRNNAQCSNPTPGSIAYFTVEMAQRGGETLLNSLFELKHKGAVAMAYQAFEGVCRAFIAHGEDTDVAEKRNTHQEHHSLWRARVHALNILKLICQDGMLAEDVACYVVDMFELAVRGFDCGSWAVRNSSMMLFAAATQRAIGDKRIADGGTHQQVSSDDVFSRFQQLRSFLARELSKLLANDKKPSALGGAAPPGLYPLLLFLSRLRPGDEDDQRVADAPASPCDDGNGLASFVPLVMKCASQPTMAIRHMAAKVVASIVSDADAATVLSMLCAKLPQGVQNQKDQPVQSKGLSHNYVHGVLAQIRHLTTKFLAIGGNRKKSIPISKNAQAELFEVVVTKFLPSTMWLWVTPSSESINAAIRAELVATVDVVTKFYAADDSHALSLLKSDSSKEEFSQTVQKIQAEVKRQLLQRCDSDRSNAVLLSTRPGIGEQLHVLVKRMLVSNVLQIRKKAIKKFANKLVVANLSSDSVAELQTILIGQFLAETLPKVRARQLQLLVLAPALELLALVAYHHQLTSPPSEMYTLYQTLGKEIELRSDENQPLILRQAAASTLHHSGLLYLHTKHDSLNASLALTAWTSALRLLQDDDVRVRAVARHAVQEALAKTVDSTVASSGGSLSDATVLPLAVEYITSSFTRMKNGADSLSKVLFELIDAPSVLTAYSGVAGVKAQDWDNLYRRIFESESSNYFAERDVLAQNIVHSLLARSIEDSESLRLLRKRVLTAVSSSLTTLNQEARRSDAEGGQWLGGITYYTDVFAPLFGLFAAGVAIMTSTSCPLTTELQSVASQVRELAQEACEIHSNDDATHPLLFRALELLAGNDQGTSKQPHTEPVQELLYLTPHWKALSDSRTA
;
A
#
# COMPACT_ATOMS: atom_id res chain seq x y z
N MET A 1 -17.70 35.14 30.59
CA MET A 1 -17.91 36.08 29.47
C MET A 1 -16.79 37.11 29.24
N ALA A 2 -15.84 37.31 30.17
CA ALA A 2 -14.67 38.17 29.92
C ALA A 2 -13.58 37.53 29.03
N MET A 3 -13.52 36.19 28.93
CA MET A 3 -12.54 35.46 28.09
C MET A 3 -12.89 35.35 26.59
N LEU A 4 -14.06 35.86 26.16
CA LEU A 4 -14.50 35.82 24.76
C LEU A 4 -14.29 37.15 24.01
N MET A 5 -13.86 38.21 24.70
CA MET A 5 -13.65 39.55 24.12
C MET A 5 -12.18 39.80 23.71
N GLU A 6 -11.23 38.98 24.15
CA GLU A 6 -9.80 39.22 23.90
C GLU A 6 -9.31 38.59 22.57
N LYS A 7 -10.03 37.61 22.02
CA LYS A 7 -9.71 37.00 20.70
C LYS A 7 -10.04 37.89 19.49
N LYS A 8 -10.73 39.03 19.68
CA LYS A 8 -11.18 39.90 18.57
C LYS A 8 -10.32 41.15 18.34
N LYS A 9 -9.19 41.31 19.07
CA LYS A 9 -8.32 42.50 18.98
C LYS A 9 -6.97 42.28 18.29
N MET A 10 -6.67 41.07 17.80
CA MET A 10 -5.38 40.75 17.17
C MET A 10 -5.42 40.67 15.63
N THR A 11 -6.50 41.17 15.01
CA THR A 11 -6.69 41.23 13.54
C THR A 11 -6.65 42.66 12.99
N THR A 12 -5.79 43.53 13.54
CA THR A 12 -5.51 44.84 12.92
C THR A 12 -4.02 45.18 12.96
N ARG A 13 -3.38 45.06 11.79
CA ARG A 13 -2.16 45.70 11.30
C ARG A 13 -0.86 45.58 12.12
N ASN A 14 0.14 44.98 11.46
CA ASN A 14 1.33 45.74 11.07
C ASN A 14 1.84 45.26 9.70
N ASN A 15 1.58 46.08 8.67
CA ASN A 15 2.41 46.14 7.47
C ASN A 15 3.78 46.67 7.90
N ALA A 16 4.68 45.80 8.35
CA ALA A 16 6.09 46.12 8.40
C ALA A 16 6.69 45.71 7.06
N GLN A 17 7.17 46.70 6.30
CA GLN A 17 8.01 46.48 5.13
C GLN A 17 9.21 45.60 5.54
N CYS A 18 9.20 44.34 5.11
CA CYS A 18 10.38 43.49 5.23
C CYS A 18 11.32 43.87 4.08
N SER A 19 12.38 44.62 4.41
CA SER A 19 13.50 44.86 3.51
C SER A 19 14.06 43.53 3.00
N ASN A 20 14.13 43.37 1.68
CA ASN A 20 14.80 42.24 1.03
C ASN A 20 16.20 42.02 1.63
N PRO A 21 16.56 40.80 2.06
CA PRO A 21 17.94 40.54 2.46
C PRO A 21 18.83 40.62 1.21
N THR A 22 19.94 41.36 1.34
CA THR A 22 21.00 41.47 0.33
C THR A 22 21.48 40.09 -0.13
N PRO A 23 21.67 39.85 -1.44
CA PRO A 23 22.15 38.58 -1.96
C PRO A 23 23.64 38.43 -1.66
N GLY A 24 24.00 37.69 -0.62
CA GLY A 24 25.43 37.49 -0.29
C GLY A 24 25.78 36.65 0.93
N SER A 25 24.82 36.25 1.77
CA SER A 25 25.11 35.40 2.92
C SER A 25 23.96 34.43 3.18
N ILE A 26 23.97 33.30 2.47
CA ILE A 26 23.18 32.14 2.85
C ILE A 26 24.05 31.36 3.83
N ALA A 27 23.74 31.45 5.13
CA ALA A 27 24.41 30.66 6.16
C ALA A 27 24.02 29.18 5.97
N TYR A 28 25.01 28.34 5.69
CA TYR A 28 24.85 26.89 5.50
C TYR A 28 24.34 26.20 6.76
N PHE A 29 23.43 25.23 6.64
CA PHE A 29 23.03 24.34 7.72
C PHE A 29 24.21 23.49 8.19
N THR A 30 24.86 23.87 9.29
CA THR A 30 25.91 23.07 9.92
C THR A 30 25.31 22.00 10.81
N VAL A 31 26.12 21.00 11.19
CA VAL A 31 25.73 20.00 12.20
C VAL A 31 25.28 20.69 13.50
N GLU A 32 25.92 21.80 13.90
CA GLU A 32 25.49 22.56 15.07
C GLU A 32 24.10 23.21 14.90
N MET A 33 23.69 23.56 13.68
CA MET A 33 22.36 24.09 13.40
C MET A 33 21.29 23.00 13.48
N ALA A 34 21.60 21.79 13.02
CA ALA A 34 20.75 20.61 13.17
C ALA A 34 20.59 20.23 14.65
N GLN A 35 21.70 20.24 15.38
CA GLN A 35 21.76 19.96 16.81
C GLN A 35 21.00 21.04 17.61
N ARG A 36 21.18 22.33 17.31
CA ARG A 36 20.37 23.41 17.91
C ARG A 36 18.90 23.28 17.58
N GLY A 37 18.54 22.93 16.35
CA GLY A 37 17.15 22.69 15.96
C GLY A 37 16.53 21.54 16.77
N GLY A 38 17.27 20.44 16.92
CA GLY A 38 16.91 19.30 17.75
C GLY A 38 16.80 19.64 19.23
N GLU A 39 17.79 20.34 19.80
CA GLU A 39 17.79 20.82 21.18
C GLU A 39 16.66 21.81 21.44
N THR A 40 16.37 22.71 20.50
CA THR A 40 15.26 23.65 20.61
C THR A 40 13.92 22.91 20.58
N LEU A 41 13.78 21.89 19.74
CA LEU A 41 12.60 21.03 19.69
C LEU A 41 12.45 20.25 21.01
N LEU A 42 13.54 19.67 21.51
CA LEU A 42 13.59 18.90 22.75
C LEU A 42 13.27 19.78 23.97
N ASN A 43 13.85 20.99 24.03
CA ASN A 43 13.61 21.98 25.06
C ASN A 43 12.17 22.50 25.01
N SER A 44 11.62 22.71 23.81
CA SER A 44 10.21 23.10 23.65
C SER A 44 9.26 22.00 24.13
N LEU A 45 9.58 20.72 23.86
CA LEU A 45 8.85 19.57 24.39
C LEU A 45 9.00 19.43 25.92
N PHE A 46 10.16 19.79 26.47
CA PHE A 46 10.39 19.84 27.92
C PHE A 46 9.66 21.00 28.62
N GLU A 47 9.59 22.18 27.99
CA GLU A 47 8.87 23.35 28.51
C GLU A 47 7.34 23.16 28.44
N LEU A 48 6.84 22.41 27.46
CA LEU A 48 5.43 21.97 27.40
C LEU A 48 5.02 21.12 28.62
N LYS A 49 5.99 20.44 29.26
CA LYS A 49 5.79 19.67 30.51
C LYS A 49 5.67 20.58 31.74
N HIS A 50 6.13 21.83 31.68
CA HIS A 50 6.19 22.75 32.80
C HIS A 50 5.62 24.15 32.44
N LYS A 51 4.29 24.28 32.52
CA LYS A 51 3.56 25.57 32.65
C LYS A 51 3.67 26.58 31.50
N GLY A 52 2.80 26.45 30.49
CA GLY A 52 2.11 27.61 29.91
C GLY A 52 2.89 28.59 29.01
N ALA A 53 4.04 28.23 28.44
CA ALA A 53 4.78 29.07 27.48
C ALA A 53 4.42 28.73 26.01
N VAL A 54 3.13 28.80 25.66
CA VAL A 54 2.64 28.44 24.30
C VAL A 54 3.24 29.33 23.20
N ALA A 55 3.48 30.61 23.49
CA ALA A 55 3.96 31.58 22.49
C ALA A 55 5.45 31.39 22.10
N MET A 56 6.33 30.99 23.04
CA MET A 56 7.74 30.77 22.74
C MET A 56 7.97 29.47 21.99
N ALA A 57 7.25 28.40 22.37
CA ALA A 57 7.24 27.14 21.63
C ALA A 57 6.73 27.33 20.20
N TYR A 58 5.70 28.16 20.00
CA TYR A 58 5.19 28.49 18.67
C TYR A 58 6.24 29.24 17.81
N GLN A 59 6.90 30.25 18.36
CA GLN A 59 7.96 31.00 17.64
C GLN A 59 9.17 30.12 17.29
N ALA A 60 9.56 29.22 18.19
CA ALA A 60 10.64 28.26 17.93
C ALA A 60 10.25 27.25 16.84
N PHE A 61 9.03 26.71 16.89
CA PHE A 61 8.49 25.83 15.87
C PHE A 61 8.37 26.49 14.49
N GLU A 62 7.89 27.74 14.45
CA GLU A 62 7.85 28.57 13.25
C GLU A 62 9.26 28.79 12.66
N GLY A 63 10.26 29.04 13.52
CA GLY A 63 11.67 29.16 13.11
C GLY A 63 12.21 27.88 12.48
N VAL A 64 11.87 26.71 13.03
CA VAL A 64 12.27 25.39 12.51
C VAL A 64 11.64 25.12 11.14
N CYS A 65 10.33 25.32 10.99
CA CYS A 65 9.63 25.12 9.72
C CYS A 65 10.19 26.03 8.62
N ARG A 66 10.40 27.33 8.92
CA ARG A 66 10.99 28.28 7.95
C ARG A 66 12.42 27.92 7.58
N ALA A 67 13.24 27.47 8.55
CA ALA A 67 14.59 27.03 8.27
C ALA A 67 14.59 25.84 7.30
N PHE A 68 13.78 24.80 7.55
CA PHE A 68 13.72 23.66 6.64
C PHE A 68 13.15 23.99 5.27
N ILE A 69 12.16 24.89 5.18
CA ILE A 69 11.63 25.37 3.89
C ILE A 69 12.75 26.07 3.11
N ALA A 70 13.44 27.03 3.72
CA ALA A 70 14.54 27.77 3.08
C ALA A 70 15.67 26.83 2.59
N HIS A 71 16.02 25.80 3.37
CA HIS A 71 17.04 24.82 2.98
C HIS A 71 16.54 23.78 1.96
N GLY A 72 15.23 23.62 1.82
CA GLY A 72 14.64 22.91 0.69
C GLY A 72 14.73 23.70 -0.62
N GLU A 73 14.75 25.04 -0.54
CA GLU A 73 14.72 26.00 -1.64
C GLU A 73 16.12 26.41 -2.16
N ASP A 74 17.02 25.50 -2.53
CA ASP A 74 18.14 25.87 -3.44
C ASP A 74 18.98 24.68 -3.93
N THR A 75 19.27 24.58 -5.23
CA THR A 75 20.51 23.98 -5.80
C THR A 75 20.67 24.12 -7.33
N ASP A 76 19.68 24.55 -8.12
CA ASP A 76 19.91 24.68 -9.57
C ASP A 76 20.91 25.81 -9.90
N VAL A 77 21.18 26.72 -8.94
CA VAL A 77 22.28 27.69 -9.00
C VAL A 77 23.63 27.06 -8.59
N ALA A 78 23.63 25.94 -7.87
CA ALA A 78 24.81 25.20 -7.39
C ALA A 78 25.38 24.20 -8.42
N GLU A 79 24.68 23.89 -9.52
CA GLU A 79 25.22 23.13 -10.65
C GLU A 79 26.45 23.80 -11.30
N LYS A 80 26.77 25.05 -10.92
CA LYS A 80 27.93 25.82 -11.41
C LYS A 80 29.15 25.83 -10.48
N ARG A 81 29.19 25.06 -9.38
CA ARG A 81 30.34 25.05 -8.44
C ARG A 81 31.28 23.85 -8.65
N ASN A 82 32.58 24.12 -8.52
CA ASN A 82 33.68 23.35 -9.12
C ASN A 82 34.14 22.07 -8.37
N THR A 83 33.43 21.55 -7.36
CA THR A 83 33.87 20.33 -6.63
C THR A 83 32.75 19.32 -6.34
N HIS A 84 33.03 18.02 -6.54
CA HIS A 84 32.08 16.91 -6.41
C HIS A 84 31.63 16.67 -4.95
N GLN A 85 32.43 17.08 -3.96
CA GLN A 85 32.21 16.79 -2.54
C GLN A 85 31.23 17.79 -1.88
N GLU A 86 31.30 19.07 -2.25
CA GLU A 86 30.36 20.11 -1.82
C GLU A 86 28.97 19.91 -2.46
N HIS A 87 28.94 19.46 -3.72
CA HIS A 87 27.69 19.07 -4.38
C HIS A 87 27.00 17.91 -3.63
N HIS A 88 27.79 16.96 -3.10
CA HIS A 88 27.27 15.80 -2.39
C HIS A 88 26.68 16.11 -1.00
N SER A 89 27.20 17.09 -0.27
CA SER A 89 26.62 17.50 1.04
C SER A 89 25.32 18.29 0.89
N LEU A 90 25.19 19.12 -0.15
CA LEU A 90 24.05 19.99 -0.37
C LEU A 90 22.76 19.21 -0.70
N TRP A 91 22.79 18.26 -1.65
CA TRP A 91 21.58 17.49 -1.95
C TRP A 91 21.14 16.57 -0.79
N ARG A 92 22.09 16.08 0.03
CA ARG A 92 21.79 15.30 1.24
C ARG A 92 21.08 16.15 2.30
N ALA A 93 21.59 17.35 2.57
CA ALA A 93 20.92 18.29 3.48
C ALA A 93 19.48 18.60 3.01
N ARG A 94 19.29 18.78 1.70
CA ARG A 94 17.97 18.97 1.08
C ARG A 94 17.06 17.76 1.28
N VAL A 95 17.57 16.54 1.06
CA VAL A 95 16.83 15.28 1.32
C VAL A 95 16.40 15.19 2.78
N HIS A 96 17.30 15.48 3.73
CA HIS A 96 16.96 15.49 5.15
C HIS A 96 15.91 16.53 5.50
N ALA A 97 16.04 17.78 5.01
CA ALA A 97 15.06 18.84 5.23
C ALA A 97 13.67 18.45 4.69
N LEU A 98 13.59 17.94 3.46
CA LEU A 98 12.33 17.46 2.86
C LEU A 98 11.69 16.33 3.67
N ASN A 99 12.50 15.37 4.15
CA ASN A 99 12.01 14.25 4.94
C ASN A 99 11.58 14.66 6.36
N ILE A 100 12.25 15.62 6.99
CA ILE A 100 11.84 16.18 8.28
C ILE A 100 10.52 16.95 8.12
N LEU A 101 10.40 17.80 7.08
CA LEU A 101 9.15 18.48 6.76
C LEU A 101 8.01 17.49 6.50
N LYS A 102 8.28 16.38 5.82
CA LYS A 102 7.31 15.29 5.61
C LYS A 102 6.82 14.74 6.95
N LEU A 103 7.72 14.41 7.88
CA LEU A 103 7.36 13.89 9.20
C LEU A 103 6.53 14.90 10.00
N ILE A 104 6.97 16.16 10.06
CA ILE A 104 6.22 17.25 10.71
C ILE A 104 4.82 17.40 10.08
N CYS A 105 4.74 17.35 8.74
CA CYS A 105 3.48 17.46 8.01
C CYS A 105 2.53 16.28 8.26
N GLN A 106 3.03 15.10 8.65
CA GLN A 106 2.21 13.92 8.94
C GLN A 106 1.79 13.81 10.42
N ASP A 107 2.43 14.57 11.31
CA ASP A 107 2.18 14.47 12.74
C ASP A 107 0.78 14.97 13.12
N GLY A 108 -0.02 14.12 13.76
CA GLY A 108 -1.40 14.44 14.11
C GLY A 108 -1.54 15.53 15.17
N MET A 109 -0.55 15.69 16.06
CA MET A 109 -0.56 16.68 17.13
C MET A 109 -0.22 18.08 16.61
N LEU A 110 0.70 18.18 15.64
CA LEU A 110 1.13 19.44 15.03
C LEU A 110 0.17 19.95 13.93
N ALA A 111 -1.03 19.38 13.84
CA ALA A 111 -1.92 19.54 12.71
C ALA A 111 -2.34 20.98 12.42
N GLU A 112 -2.76 21.69 13.46
CA GLU A 112 -3.26 23.05 13.37
C GLU A 112 -2.10 24.04 13.14
N ASP A 113 -0.97 23.81 13.82
CA ASP A 113 0.21 24.66 13.74
C ASP A 113 0.91 24.58 12.37
N VAL A 114 0.92 23.40 11.74
CA VAL A 114 1.55 23.19 10.44
C VAL A 114 0.67 23.65 9.27
N ALA A 115 -0.64 23.83 9.49
CA ALA A 115 -1.59 24.11 8.42
C ALA A 115 -1.22 25.34 7.57
N CYS A 116 -0.62 26.37 8.18
CA CYS A 116 -0.20 27.59 7.48
C CYS A 116 0.99 27.37 6.51
N TYR A 117 1.77 26.30 6.66
CA TYR A 117 2.94 25.99 5.81
C TYR A 117 2.64 24.96 4.71
N VAL A 118 1.43 24.40 4.66
CA VAL A 118 1.10 23.32 3.71
C VAL A 118 1.27 23.75 2.26
N VAL A 119 0.90 24.99 1.93
CA VAL A 119 1.09 25.54 0.58
C VAL A 119 2.57 25.69 0.26
N ASP A 120 3.38 26.21 1.18
CA ASP A 120 4.84 26.31 1.01
C ASP A 120 5.49 24.94 0.79
N MET A 121 5.05 23.93 1.55
CA MET A 121 5.50 22.54 1.38
C MET A 121 5.13 21.97 0.00
N PHE A 122 3.94 22.29 -0.53
CA PHE A 122 3.57 21.93 -1.89
C PHE A 122 4.45 22.60 -2.94
N GLU A 123 4.69 23.91 -2.79
CA GLU A 123 5.56 24.67 -3.70
C GLU A 123 6.97 24.09 -3.72
N LEU A 124 7.52 23.85 -2.52
CA LEU A 124 8.84 23.27 -2.33
C LEU A 124 8.95 21.87 -2.97
N ALA A 125 7.96 21.01 -2.73
CA ALA A 125 7.92 19.68 -3.31
C ALA A 125 7.86 19.70 -4.84
N VAL A 126 7.00 20.54 -5.44
CA VAL A 126 6.88 20.58 -6.90
C VAL A 126 8.16 21.09 -7.57
N ARG A 127 8.83 22.07 -6.98
CA ARG A 127 10.15 22.54 -7.47
C ARG A 127 11.21 21.44 -7.42
N GLY A 128 11.10 20.49 -6.50
CA GLY A 128 12.02 19.35 -6.40
C GLY A 128 11.81 18.25 -7.44
N PHE A 129 10.68 18.22 -8.16
CA PHE A 129 10.39 17.17 -9.15
C PHE A 129 11.28 17.20 -10.39
N ASP A 130 11.78 18.38 -10.75
CA ASP A 130 12.64 18.58 -11.92
C ASP A 130 14.14 18.59 -11.56
N CYS A 131 14.49 18.33 -10.30
CA CYS A 131 15.88 18.31 -9.84
C CYS A 131 16.69 17.18 -10.52
N GLY A 132 17.95 17.44 -10.86
CA GLY A 132 18.87 16.43 -11.43
C GLY A 132 19.13 15.22 -10.50
N SER A 133 19.07 15.41 -9.17
CA SER A 133 19.26 14.34 -8.18
C SER A 133 17.99 13.50 -7.99
N TRP A 134 18.09 12.18 -8.17
CA TRP A 134 16.97 11.26 -7.97
C TRP A 134 16.47 11.24 -6.52
N ALA A 135 17.38 11.29 -5.54
CA ALA A 135 17.02 11.30 -4.11
C ALA A 135 16.20 12.55 -3.73
N VAL A 136 16.54 13.71 -4.30
CA VAL A 136 15.76 14.94 -4.10
C VAL A 136 14.37 14.82 -4.72
N ARG A 137 14.27 14.25 -5.93
CA ARG A 137 12.98 14.02 -6.59
C ARG A 137 12.07 13.11 -5.76
N ASN A 138 12.59 12.00 -5.22
CA ASN A 138 11.78 11.08 -4.44
C ASN A 138 11.41 11.64 -3.05
N SER A 139 12.32 12.34 -2.36
CA SER A 139 11.98 13.03 -1.10
C SER A 139 10.95 14.14 -1.30
N SER A 140 11.00 14.83 -2.45
CA SER A 140 9.98 15.81 -2.83
C SER A 140 8.62 15.14 -3.11
N MET A 141 8.61 13.94 -3.71
CA MET A 141 7.38 13.16 -3.90
C MET A 141 6.77 12.73 -2.57
N MET A 142 7.60 12.34 -1.60
CA MET A 142 7.15 12.01 -0.26
C MET A 142 6.58 13.22 0.49
N LEU A 143 7.23 14.39 0.40
CA LEU A 143 6.71 15.63 0.97
C LEU A 143 5.38 16.03 0.32
N PHE A 144 5.27 15.92 -1.01
CA PHE A 144 4.02 16.18 -1.73
C PHE A 144 2.88 15.27 -1.27
N ALA A 145 3.17 13.98 -1.06
CA ALA A 145 2.19 13.01 -0.55
C ALA A 145 1.75 13.35 0.88
N ALA A 146 2.68 13.72 1.76
CA ALA A 146 2.38 14.18 3.11
C ALA A 146 1.51 15.45 3.11
N ALA A 147 1.86 16.46 2.31
CA ALA A 147 1.07 17.68 2.15
C ALA A 147 -0.31 17.39 1.54
N THR A 148 -0.42 16.43 0.61
CA THR A 148 -1.69 15.96 0.06
C THR A 148 -2.57 15.33 1.15
N GLN A 149 -2.01 14.42 1.96
CA GLN A 149 -2.74 13.83 3.08
C GLN A 149 -3.21 14.90 4.07
N ARG A 150 -2.37 15.89 4.38
CA ARG A 150 -2.73 17.00 5.26
C ARG A 150 -3.87 17.86 4.70
N ALA A 151 -3.80 18.20 3.41
CA ALA A 151 -4.81 19.03 2.77
C ALA A 151 -6.16 18.31 2.61
N ILE A 152 -6.13 17.02 2.26
CA ILE A 152 -7.33 16.21 2.00
C ILE A 152 -7.95 15.65 3.30
N GLY A 153 -7.13 15.30 4.30
CA GLY A 153 -7.57 14.70 5.56
C GLY A 153 -7.56 13.17 5.52
N ASP A 154 -8.67 12.53 5.12
CA ASP A 154 -8.80 11.06 5.13
C ASP A 154 -7.71 10.41 4.27
N LYS A 155 -6.82 9.64 4.91
CA LYS A 155 -5.68 8.97 4.26
C LYS A 155 -6.12 8.09 3.08
N ARG A 156 -7.26 7.41 3.17
CA ARG A 156 -7.76 6.56 2.08
C ARG A 156 -8.13 7.41 0.87
N ILE A 157 -8.69 8.61 1.09
CA ILE A 157 -9.00 9.56 0.03
C ILE A 157 -7.71 10.19 -0.51
N ALA A 158 -6.72 10.49 0.33
CA ALA A 158 -5.43 11.06 -0.06
C ALA A 158 -4.51 10.10 -0.82
N ASP A 159 -4.56 8.80 -0.50
CA ASP A 159 -3.79 7.75 -1.19
C ASP A 159 -4.54 7.23 -2.42
N GLY A 160 -5.87 7.33 -2.42
CA GLY A 160 -6.72 6.94 -3.55
C GLY A 160 -7.23 5.51 -3.42
N GLY A 161 -7.18 4.96 -2.21
CA GLY A 161 -7.78 3.67 -1.85
C GLY A 161 -9.32 3.68 -1.83
N THR A 162 -9.94 4.84 -2.01
CA THR A 162 -11.41 5.00 -2.15
C THR A 162 -11.74 5.92 -3.33
N HIS A 163 -12.97 5.79 -3.83
CA HIS A 163 -13.57 6.67 -4.85
C HIS A 163 -14.18 7.95 -4.26
N GLN A 164 -14.16 8.11 -2.94
CA GLN A 164 -14.64 9.32 -2.28
C GLN A 164 -13.76 10.53 -2.58
N GLN A 165 -14.33 11.72 -2.46
CA GLN A 165 -13.73 13.01 -2.79
C GLN A 165 -14.11 14.05 -1.74
N VAL A 166 -13.28 15.07 -1.59
CA VAL A 166 -13.49 16.19 -0.64
C VAL A 166 -13.95 17.42 -1.41
N SER A 167 -14.82 18.24 -0.81
CA SER A 167 -15.25 19.50 -1.42
C SER A 167 -14.05 20.41 -1.67
N SER A 168 -13.99 21.02 -2.86
CA SER A 168 -12.98 22.04 -3.16
C SER A 168 -13.04 23.21 -2.18
N ASP A 169 -14.23 23.57 -1.72
CA ASP A 169 -14.46 24.74 -0.86
C ASP A 169 -13.88 24.51 0.52
N ASP A 170 -14.02 23.29 1.06
CA ASP A 170 -13.42 22.88 2.33
C ASP A 170 -11.89 22.94 2.27
N VAL A 171 -11.30 22.54 1.14
CA VAL A 171 -9.85 22.53 0.96
C VAL A 171 -9.31 23.93 0.74
N PHE A 172 -9.90 24.72 -0.16
CA PHE A 172 -9.41 26.06 -0.49
C PHE A 172 -9.69 27.10 0.59
N SER A 173 -10.73 26.93 1.41
CA SER A 173 -10.96 27.80 2.59
C SER A 173 -9.94 27.56 3.70
N ARG A 174 -9.53 26.31 3.92
CA ARG A 174 -8.50 25.94 4.92
C ARG A 174 -7.09 26.33 4.47
N PHE A 175 -6.76 26.13 3.20
CA PHE A 175 -5.44 26.39 2.64
C PHE A 175 -5.52 27.50 1.60
N GLN A 176 -5.60 28.74 2.10
CA GLN A 176 -5.58 29.94 1.27
C GLN A 176 -4.33 29.92 0.38
N GLN A 177 -4.43 30.37 -0.88
CA GLN A 177 -3.38 30.31 -1.92
C GLN A 177 -3.14 28.94 -2.58
N LEU A 178 -3.65 27.82 -2.04
CA LEU A 178 -3.47 26.52 -2.69
C LEU A 178 -4.05 26.50 -4.11
N ARG A 179 -5.20 27.15 -4.31
CA ARG A 179 -5.83 27.30 -5.61
C ARG A 179 -4.91 28.00 -6.63
N SER A 180 -4.36 29.16 -6.26
CA SER A 180 -3.53 29.97 -7.16
C SER A 180 -2.24 29.24 -7.50
N PHE A 181 -1.64 28.56 -6.52
CA PHE A 181 -0.53 27.65 -6.74
C PHE A 181 -0.84 26.57 -7.78
N LEU A 182 -1.92 25.80 -7.60
CA LEU A 182 -2.29 24.71 -8.51
C LEU A 182 -2.52 25.23 -9.93
N ALA A 183 -3.20 26.38 -10.06
CA ALA A 183 -3.49 27.00 -11.35
C ALA A 183 -2.22 27.47 -12.07
N ARG A 184 -1.34 28.17 -11.35
CA ARG A 184 -0.08 28.69 -11.85
C ARG A 184 0.83 27.57 -12.33
N GLU A 185 1.02 26.55 -11.50
CA GLU A 185 1.96 25.47 -11.78
C GLU A 185 1.44 24.52 -12.88
N LEU A 186 0.14 24.19 -12.88
CA LEU A 186 -0.45 23.41 -13.98
C LEU A 186 -0.35 24.15 -15.32
N SER A 187 -0.59 25.45 -15.33
CA SER A 187 -0.47 26.28 -16.55
C SER A 187 0.97 26.33 -17.07
N LYS A 188 1.95 26.49 -16.17
CA LYS A 188 3.38 26.48 -16.50
C LYS A 188 3.82 25.14 -17.11
N LEU A 189 3.43 24.02 -16.50
CA LEU A 189 3.79 22.67 -16.99
C LEU A 189 3.19 22.39 -18.36
N LEU A 190 1.96 22.84 -18.63
CA LEU A 190 1.29 22.66 -19.92
C LEU A 190 1.78 23.63 -21.02
N ALA A 191 2.31 24.80 -20.66
CA ALA A 191 2.90 25.74 -21.62
C ALA A 191 4.26 25.25 -22.17
N ASN A 192 5.00 24.49 -21.36
CA ASN A 192 6.35 24.02 -21.66
C ASN A 192 6.42 22.76 -22.56
N ASP A 193 5.29 22.23 -23.04
CA ASP A 193 5.17 21.06 -23.95
C ASP A 193 6.01 21.16 -25.26
N LYS A 194 6.64 22.31 -25.53
CA LYS A 194 7.49 22.56 -26.72
C LYS A 194 8.99 22.42 -26.47
N LYS A 195 9.48 22.36 -25.22
CA LYS A 195 10.89 22.13 -24.93
C LYS A 195 11.13 20.64 -24.63
N PRO A 196 12.12 19.98 -25.25
CA PRO A 196 12.50 18.64 -24.84
C PRO A 196 12.97 18.70 -23.38
N SER A 197 12.29 17.97 -22.51
CA SER A 197 12.75 17.72 -21.14
C SER A 197 14.19 17.17 -21.19
N ALA A 198 15.01 17.51 -20.20
CA ALA A 198 16.36 16.94 -20.02
C ALA A 198 16.34 15.39 -19.97
N LEU A 199 15.16 14.79 -19.74
CA LEU A 199 14.88 13.35 -19.71
C LEU A 199 14.31 12.78 -21.03
N GLY A 200 14.50 13.44 -22.18
CA GLY A 200 14.30 12.81 -23.49
C GLY A 200 12.83 12.51 -23.85
N GLY A 201 11.98 13.55 -23.90
CA GLY A 201 10.59 13.43 -24.38
C GLY A 201 9.60 12.85 -23.36
N ALA A 202 10.03 12.63 -22.12
CA ALA A 202 9.15 12.31 -21.00
C ALA A 202 8.27 13.51 -20.60
N ALA A 203 7.06 13.24 -20.10
CA ALA A 203 6.17 14.27 -19.61
C ALA A 203 6.73 15.00 -18.38
N PRO A 204 6.31 16.25 -18.09
CA PRO A 204 6.81 17.01 -16.96
C PRO A 204 6.59 16.26 -15.62
N PRO A 205 7.65 15.97 -14.85
CA PRO A 205 7.58 15.21 -13.58
C PRO A 205 6.48 15.65 -12.60
N GLY A 206 6.22 16.96 -12.49
CA GLY A 206 5.18 17.50 -11.60
C GLY A 206 3.73 17.40 -12.09
N LEU A 207 3.50 17.07 -13.36
CA LEU A 207 2.14 17.10 -13.93
C LEU A 207 1.25 16.00 -13.34
N TYR A 208 1.78 14.79 -13.16
CA TYR A 208 1.00 13.67 -12.63
C TYR A 208 0.60 13.88 -11.16
N PRO A 209 1.50 14.28 -10.23
CA PRO A 209 1.13 14.60 -8.85
C PRO A 209 0.04 15.67 -8.72
N LEU A 210 0.11 16.76 -9.50
CA LEU A 210 -0.92 17.81 -9.47
C LEU A 210 -2.27 17.31 -9.96
N LEU A 211 -2.31 16.52 -11.03
CA LEU A 211 -3.53 15.87 -11.50
C LEU A 211 -4.06 14.88 -10.45
N LEU A 212 -3.18 14.14 -9.77
CA LEU A 212 -3.58 13.22 -8.71
C LEU A 212 -4.28 13.95 -7.57
N PHE A 213 -3.73 15.08 -7.13
CA PHE A 213 -4.34 15.95 -6.12
C PHE A 213 -5.74 16.43 -6.55
N LEU A 214 -5.85 17.01 -7.75
CA LEU A 214 -7.13 17.47 -8.30
C LEU A 214 -8.18 16.35 -8.41
N SER A 215 -7.76 15.10 -8.64
CA SER A 215 -8.68 13.96 -8.69
C SER A 215 -9.37 13.63 -7.37
N ARG A 216 -8.88 14.20 -6.25
CA ARG A 216 -9.43 14.02 -4.90
C ARG A 216 -10.43 15.10 -4.52
N LEU A 217 -10.58 16.12 -5.35
CA LEU A 217 -11.52 17.21 -5.17
C LEU A 217 -12.81 16.96 -5.96
N ARG A 218 -13.92 17.47 -5.42
CA ARG A 218 -15.21 17.62 -6.10
C ARG A 218 -15.64 19.09 -6.07
N PRO A 219 -16.48 19.55 -7.01
CA PRO A 219 -17.11 20.87 -6.92
C PRO A 219 -17.87 21.03 -5.60
N GLY A 220 -17.89 22.26 -5.09
CA GLY A 220 -18.71 22.66 -3.97
C GLY A 220 -20.20 22.53 -4.27
N ASP A 221 -21.02 22.44 -3.21
CA ASP A 221 -22.48 22.28 -3.35
C ASP A 221 -23.16 23.61 -3.76
N GLU A 222 -22.49 24.76 -3.59
CA GLU A 222 -22.94 26.11 -3.97
C GLU A 222 -22.14 26.73 -5.15
N ASP A 223 -21.36 25.93 -5.88
CA ASP A 223 -20.53 26.40 -7.00
C ASP A 223 -21.41 26.67 -8.24
N ASP A 224 -21.94 27.91 -8.34
CA ASP A 224 -22.76 28.37 -9.48
C ASP A 224 -21.95 28.70 -10.74
N GLN A 225 -20.61 28.69 -10.67
CA GLN A 225 -19.77 29.07 -11.79
C GLN A 225 -19.78 28.00 -12.89
N ARG A 226 -20.35 28.33 -14.04
CA ARG A 226 -20.38 27.43 -15.21
C ARG A 226 -19.03 27.36 -15.89
N VAL A 227 -18.65 26.17 -16.38
CA VAL A 227 -17.44 25.96 -17.20
C VAL A 227 -17.44 26.84 -18.46
N ALA A 228 -18.61 27.12 -19.05
CA ALA A 228 -18.73 27.97 -20.24
C ALA A 228 -18.36 29.44 -19.96
N ASP A 229 -18.66 29.91 -18.75
CA ASP A 229 -18.46 31.30 -18.31
C ASP A 229 -17.15 31.45 -17.51
N ALA A 230 -16.45 30.36 -17.25
CA ALA A 230 -15.20 30.36 -16.50
C ALA A 230 -14.08 31.06 -17.30
N PRO A 231 -13.24 31.86 -16.63
CA PRO A 231 -12.11 32.49 -17.29
C PRO A 231 -11.17 31.44 -17.90
N ALA A 232 -10.57 31.78 -19.04
CA ALA A 232 -9.70 30.89 -19.81
C ALA A 232 -8.45 30.38 -19.05
N SER A 233 -8.09 31.09 -17.98
CA SER A 233 -7.12 30.67 -16.96
C SER A 233 -7.77 30.82 -15.59
N PRO A 234 -7.58 29.88 -14.65
CA PRO A 234 -7.98 30.09 -13.26
C PRO A 234 -7.26 31.32 -12.71
N CYS A 235 -8.03 32.28 -12.18
CA CYS A 235 -7.52 33.49 -11.52
C CYS A 235 -7.48 33.29 -10.00
N ASP A 236 -6.67 34.10 -9.33
CA ASP A 236 -6.49 34.07 -7.85
C ASP A 236 -7.79 34.35 -7.09
N ASP A 237 -8.71 35.14 -7.67
CA ASP A 237 -9.97 35.57 -7.05
C ASP A 237 -11.18 34.68 -7.41
N GLY A 238 -10.98 33.61 -8.19
CA GLY A 238 -12.08 32.74 -8.63
C GLY A 238 -12.49 31.73 -7.56
N ASN A 239 -13.78 31.44 -7.44
CA ASN A 239 -14.28 30.28 -6.68
C ASN A 239 -14.33 29.03 -7.57
N GLY A 240 -14.32 27.85 -6.95
CA GLY A 240 -14.77 26.61 -7.60
C GLY A 240 -13.83 25.98 -8.62
N LEU A 241 -14.12 24.78 -9.09
CA LEU A 241 -13.18 24.01 -9.96
C LEU A 241 -13.37 24.24 -11.47
N ALA A 242 -14.40 24.99 -11.88
CA ALA A 242 -14.80 25.14 -13.28
C ALA A 242 -13.65 25.60 -14.22
N SER A 243 -12.82 26.55 -13.80
CA SER A 243 -11.70 27.08 -14.59
C SER A 243 -10.54 26.09 -14.78
N PHE A 244 -10.47 25.01 -13.98
CA PHE A 244 -9.47 23.95 -14.18
C PHE A 244 -9.88 22.97 -15.29
N VAL A 245 -11.17 22.87 -15.63
CA VAL A 245 -11.67 21.93 -16.65
C VAL A 245 -10.99 22.13 -18.02
N PRO A 246 -10.92 23.36 -18.58
CA PRO A 246 -10.26 23.57 -19.87
C PRO A 246 -8.75 23.27 -19.84
N LEU A 247 -8.08 23.53 -18.71
CA LEU A 247 -6.65 23.22 -18.53
C LEU A 247 -6.41 21.71 -18.55
N VAL A 248 -7.16 20.96 -17.75
CA VAL A 248 -7.02 19.49 -17.66
C VAL A 248 -7.42 18.83 -18.98
N MET A 249 -8.38 19.39 -19.72
CA MET A 249 -8.74 18.89 -21.05
C MET A 249 -7.56 18.92 -22.03
N LYS A 250 -6.65 19.91 -21.93
CA LYS A 250 -5.44 19.99 -22.77
C LYS A 250 -4.50 18.80 -22.58
N CYS A 251 -4.54 18.13 -21.42
CA CYS A 251 -3.74 16.93 -21.16
C CYS A 251 -4.08 15.75 -22.10
N ALA A 252 -5.14 15.84 -22.91
CA ALA A 252 -5.46 14.82 -23.91
C ALA A 252 -4.33 14.58 -24.92
N SER A 253 -3.52 15.60 -25.25
CA SER A 253 -2.40 15.47 -26.20
C SER A 253 -1.12 14.91 -25.59
N GLN A 254 -1.06 14.72 -24.26
CA GLN A 254 0.16 14.31 -23.56
C GLN A 254 0.68 12.96 -24.09
N PRO A 255 2.00 12.80 -24.29
CA PRO A 255 2.57 11.57 -24.84
C PRO A 255 2.41 10.38 -23.88
N THR A 256 2.51 10.63 -22.57
CA THR A 256 2.38 9.61 -21.52
C THR A 256 0.92 9.21 -21.30
N MET A 257 0.61 7.94 -21.57
CA MET A 257 -0.76 7.40 -21.42
C MET A 257 -1.31 7.52 -19.99
N ALA A 258 -0.49 7.32 -18.97
CA ALA A 258 -0.90 7.44 -17.57
C ALA A 258 -1.42 8.85 -17.22
N ILE A 259 -0.82 9.90 -17.80
CA ILE A 259 -1.26 11.28 -17.62
C ILE A 259 -2.59 11.52 -18.31
N ARG A 260 -2.79 10.98 -19.53
CA ARG A 260 -4.09 11.07 -20.22
C ARG A 260 -5.23 10.46 -19.40
N HIS A 261 -5.00 9.29 -18.80
CA HIS A 261 -6.00 8.65 -17.93
C HIS A 261 -6.21 9.39 -16.62
N MET A 262 -5.15 9.88 -15.97
CA MET A 262 -5.30 10.67 -14.74
C MET A 262 -6.06 11.97 -15.03
N ALA A 263 -5.74 12.67 -16.11
CA ALA A 263 -6.48 13.86 -16.53
C ALA A 263 -7.95 13.54 -16.83
N ALA A 264 -8.24 12.41 -17.46
CA ALA A 264 -9.62 11.96 -17.67
C ALA A 264 -10.38 11.72 -16.35
N LYS A 265 -9.72 11.11 -15.36
CA LYS A 265 -10.27 10.97 -14.01
C LYS A 265 -10.51 12.33 -13.36
N VAL A 266 -9.57 13.27 -13.49
CA VAL A 266 -9.72 14.63 -12.98
C VAL A 266 -10.92 15.33 -13.61
N VAL A 267 -11.07 15.32 -14.95
CA VAL A 267 -12.24 15.91 -15.62
C VAL A 267 -13.54 15.37 -15.03
N ALA A 268 -13.67 14.06 -14.89
CA ALA A 268 -14.87 13.48 -14.28
C ALA A 268 -15.05 13.89 -12.81
N SER A 269 -13.96 14.12 -12.07
CA SER A 269 -13.98 14.53 -10.66
C SER A 269 -14.48 15.97 -10.48
N ILE A 270 -13.91 16.88 -11.27
CA ILE A 270 -14.05 18.33 -11.08
C ILE A 270 -15.18 18.97 -11.88
N VAL A 271 -15.82 18.22 -12.79
CA VAL A 271 -17.01 18.68 -13.51
C VAL A 271 -18.25 18.51 -12.63
N SER A 272 -18.99 19.60 -12.47
CA SER A 272 -20.27 19.65 -11.75
C SER A 272 -21.37 18.94 -12.53
N ASP A 273 -22.45 18.60 -11.83
CA ASP A 273 -23.63 17.97 -12.44
C ASP A 273 -24.23 18.86 -13.54
N ALA A 274 -24.23 20.19 -13.33
CA ALA A 274 -24.78 21.16 -14.28
C ALA A 274 -23.98 21.24 -15.60
N ASP A 275 -22.66 21.03 -15.56
CA ASP A 275 -21.78 21.15 -16.72
C ASP A 275 -21.45 19.83 -17.41
N ALA A 276 -21.89 18.69 -16.85
CA ALA A 276 -21.57 17.36 -17.36
C ALA A 276 -21.94 17.18 -18.84
N ALA A 277 -23.18 17.52 -19.21
CA ALA A 277 -23.66 17.41 -20.60
C ALA A 277 -22.92 18.37 -21.55
N THR A 278 -22.66 19.60 -21.11
CA THR A 278 -21.92 20.62 -21.88
C THR A 278 -20.49 20.18 -22.15
N VAL A 279 -19.77 19.71 -21.13
CA VAL A 279 -18.39 19.22 -21.25
C VAL A 279 -18.32 17.97 -22.12
N LEU A 280 -19.26 17.03 -21.97
CA LEU A 280 -19.35 15.87 -22.86
C LEU A 280 -19.55 16.30 -24.31
N SER A 281 -20.45 17.25 -24.57
CA SER A 281 -20.67 17.78 -25.91
C SER A 281 -19.42 18.45 -26.49
N MET A 282 -18.66 19.19 -25.69
CA MET A 282 -17.37 19.78 -26.11
C MET A 282 -16.33 18.71 -26.45
N LEU A 283 -16.27 17.61 -25.69
CA LEU A 283 -15.38 16.49 -25.97
C LEU A 283 -15.77 15.75 -27.26
N CYS A 284 -17.07 15.50 -27.47
CA CYS A 284 -17.57 14.89 -28.70
C CYS A 284 -17.21 15.73 -29.94
N ALA A 285 -17.31 17.06 -29.85
CA ALA A 285 -16.93 17.97 -30.94
C ALA A 285 -15.40 17.96 -31.26
N LYS A 286 -14.57 17.48 -30.32
CA LYS A 286 -13.11 17.34 -30.50
C LYS A 286 -12.70 16.01 -31.11
N LEU A 287 -13.61 15.03 -31.21
CA LEU A 287 -13.34 13.78 -31.90
C LEU A 287 -13.34 13.98 -33.42
N PRO A 288 -12.50 13.24 -34.17
CA PRO A 288 -12.59 13.25 -35.62
C PRO A 288 -13.93 12.64 -36.05
N GLN A 289 -14.57 13.19 -37.09
CA GLN A 289 -15.82 12.65 -37.66
C GLN A 289 -15.68 11.21 -38.25
N GLY A 290 -14.49 10.59 -38.20
CA GLY A 290 -14.25 9.24 -38.75
C GLY A 290 -12.80 8.80 -38.99
N VAL A 291 -11.78 9.50 -38.47
CA VAL A 291 -10.33 9.28 -38.70
C VAL A 291 -9.96 9.25 -40.21
N GLN A 292 -9.60 10.42 -40.75
CA GLN A 292 -9.12 10.57 -42.14
C GLN A 292 -7.83 9.78 -42.36
N ASN A 293 -7.80 8.95 -43.42
CA ASN A 293 -6.56 8.36 -43.94
C ASN A 293 -5.62 9.48 -44.41
N GLN A 294 -4.32 9.31 -44.19
CA GLN A 294 -3.26 10.16 -44.78
C GLN A 294 -3.29 10.23 -46.33
N LYS A 295 -4.11 9.41 -46.99
CA LYS A 295 -4.18 9.34 -48.46
C LYS A 295 -5.17 10.32 -49.09
N ASP A 296 -6.07 10.94 -48.31
CA ASP A 296 -7.08 11.86 -48.83
C ASP A 296 -7.01 13.24 -48.14
N GLN A 297 -5.86 13.92 -48.20
CA GLN A 297 -5.78 15.32 -47.80
C GLN A 297 -5.73 16.27 -49.02
N PRO A 298 -6.63 17.27 -49.08
CA PRO A 298 -6.28 18.57 -49.63
C PRO A 298 -5.17 19.17 -48.74
N VAL A 299 -4.20 19.83 -49.38
CA VAL A 299 -2.83 20.13 -48.93
C VAL A 299 -2.66 20.95 -47.61
N GLN A 300 -3.71 21.26 -46.82
CA GLN A 300 -3.61 22.23 -45.72
C GLN A 300 -4.37 21.94 -44.40
N SER A 301 -4.65 20.70 -44.00
CA SER A 301 -5.13 20.42 -42.62
C SER A 301 -4.12 19.57 -41.83
N LYS A 302 -3.54 20.10 -40.73
CA LYS A 302 -2.74 19.27 -39.82
C LYS A 302 -3.64 18.20 -39.18
N GLY A 303 -3.39 16.92 -39.46
CA GLY A 303 -4.13 15.81 -38.86
C GLY A 303 -3.99 15.75 -37.33
N LEU A 304 -5.02 15.25 -36.64
CA LEU A 304 -5.01 15.04 -35.18
C LEU A 304 -4.08 13.87 -34.79
N SER A 305 -3.37 13.98 -33.67
CA SER A 305 -2.50 12.90 -33.19
C SER A 305 -3.29 11.76 -32.54
N HIS A 306 -2.78 10.53 -32.63
CA HIS A 306 -3.41 9.37 -31.97
C HIS A 306 -3.52 9.55 -30.45
N ASN A 307 -2.51 10.18 -29.83
CA ASN A 307 -2.51 10.47 -28.40
C ASN A 307 -3.67 11.40 -28.03
N TYR A 308 -3.90 12.45 -28.82
CA TYR A 308 -5.00 13.39 -28.62
C TYR A 308 -6.36 12.69 -28.69
N VAL A 309 -6.61 11.93 -29.76
CA VAL A 309 -7.88 11.21 -29.93
C VAL A 309 -8.12 10.22 -28.79
N HIS A 310 -7.08 9.46 -28.41
CA HIS A 310 -7.14 8.56 -27.26
C HIS A 310 -7.44 9.32 -25.95
N GLY A 311 -6.80 10.47 -25.72
CA GLY A 311 -7.00 11.28 -24.52
C GLY A 311 -8.43 11.82 -24.40
N VAL A 312 -8.99 12.32 -25.50
CA VAL A 312 -10.39 12.78 -25.56
C VAL A 312 -11.35 11.63 -25.27
N LEU A 313 -11.14 10.45 -25.88
CA LEU A 313 -11.97 9.26 -25.59
C LEU A 313 -11.87 8.82 -24.13
N ALA A 314 -10.68 8.87 -23.53
CA ALA A 314 -10.50 8.55 -22.12
C ALA A 314 -11.30 9.52 -21.23
N GLN A 315 -11.28 10.82 -21.53
CA GLN A 315 -12.06 11.85 -20.82
C GLN A 315 -13.58 11.59 -20.94
N ILE A 316 -14.06 11.29 -22.15
CA ILE A 316 -15.46 10.89 -22.39
C ILE A 316 -15.82 9.68 -21.53
N ARG A 317 -15.01 8.63 -21.55
CA ARG A 317 -15.26 7.40 -20.79
C ARG A 317 -15.42 7.65 -19.30
N HIS A 318 -14.52 8.41 -18.68
CA HIS A 318 -14.56 8.65 -17.24
C HIS A 318 -15.80 9.46 -16.86
N LEU A 319 -16.17 10.46 -17.67
CA LEU A 319 -17.38 11.24 -17.45
C LEU A 319 -18.63 10.35 -17.60
N THR A 320 -18.73 9.57 -18.66
CA THR A 320 -19.83 8.60 -18.86
C THR A 320 -19.89 7.57 -17.73
N THR A 321 -18.75 7.09 -17.23
CA THR A 321 -18.70 6.13 -16.11
C THR A 321 -19.23 6.71 -14.80
N LYS A 322 -18.93 7.98 -14.51
CA LYS A 322 -19.45 8.69 -13.32
C LYS A 322 -20.96 8.81 -13.40
N PHE A 323 -21.48 9.35 -14.50
CA PHE A 323 -22.90 9.73 -14.61
C PHE A 323 -23.84 8.56 -14.97
N LEU A 324 -23.35 7.49 -15.59
CA LEU A 324 -24.13 6.29 -15.93
C LEU A 324 -23.86 5.10 -14.98
N ALA A 325 -23.57 5.38 -13.71
CA ALA A 325 -23.29 4.34 -12.71
C ALA A 325 -24.55 3.54 -12.27
N ILE A 326 -24.40 2.21 -12.20
CA ILE A 326 -25.46 1.25 -11.81
C ILE A 326 -25.62 1.22 -10.28
N GLY A 327 -26.88 1.17 -9.81
CA GLY A 327 -27.30 1.41 -8.41
C GLY A 327 -26.59 0.65 -7.29
N GLY A 328 -25.93 -0.49 -7.55
CA GLY A 328 -25.16 -1.23 -6.55
C GLY A 328 -23.92 -0.50 -6.02
N ASN A 329 -23.31 0.38 -6.83
CA ASN A 329 -22.13 1.18 -6.45
C ASN A 329 -22.49 2.55 -5.82
N ARG A 330 -23.77 2.94 -5.81
CA ARG A 330 -24.21 4.29 -5.38
C ARG A 330 -24.22 4.49 -3.86
N LYS A 331 -24.19 3.42 -3.05
CA LYS A 331 -24.28 3.51 -1.57
C LYS A 331 -23.12 4.24 -0.89
N LYS A 332 -22.04 4.59 -1.61
CA LYS A 332 -20.83 5.26 -1.06
C LYS A 332 -20.46 6.57 -1.77
N SER A 333 -21.21 7.00 -2.79
CA SER A 333 -20.94 8.22 -3.57
C SER A 333 -22.11 9.21 -3.47
N ILE A 334 -21.83 10.51 -3.57
CA ILE A 334 -22.84 11.57 -3.59
C ILE A 334 -23.87 11.30 -4.71
N PRO A 335 -25.17 11.46 -4.45
CA PRO A 335 -26.21 11.22 -5.44
C PRO A 335 -26.11 12.24 -6.58
N ILE A 336 -25.98 11.74 -7.81
CA ILE A 336 -26.02 12.53 -9.03
C ILE A 336 -27.46 12.97 -9.28
N SER A 337 -27.65 14.24 -9.68
CA SER A 337 -28.95 14.76 -10.05
C SER A 337 -29.56 13.97 -11.23
N LYS A 338 -30.84 13.59 -11.10
CA LYS A 338 -31.56 12.88 -12.18
C LYS A 338 -31.56 13.69 -13.49
N ASN A 339 -31.63 15.01 -13.40
CA ASN A 339 -31.59 15.89 -14.57
C ASN A 339 -30.22 15.84 -15.26
N ALA A 340 -29.13 15.90 -14.50
CA ALA A 340 -27.77 15.80 -15.05
C ALA A 340 -27.52 14.43 -15.70
N GLN A 341 -28.01 13.35 -15.09
CA GLN A 341 -27.96 12.02 -15.68
C GLN A 341 -28.72 11.94 -17.01
N ALA A 342 -29.93 12.52 -17.07
CA ALA A 342 -30.74 12.56 -18.29
C ALA A 342 -30.07 13.36 -19.41
N GLU A 343 -29.62 14.58 -19.12
CA GLU A 343 -28.96 15.45 -20.10
C GLU A 343 -27.66 14.85 -20.63
N LEU A 344 -26.86 14.23 -19.76
CA LEU A 344 -25.64 13.54 -20.19
C LEU A 344 -25.98 12.33 -21.07
N PHE A 345 -26.97 11.53 -20.69
CA PHE A 345 -27.38 10.37 -21.48
C PHE A 345 -27.93 10.78 -22.85
N GLU A 346 -28.68 11.88 -22.93
CA GLU A 346 -29.15 12.46 -24.19
C GLU A 346 -27.97 12.82 -25.11
N VAL A 347 -26.89 13.42 -24.59
CA VAL A 347 -25.67 13.72 -25.38
C VAL A 347 -24.94 12.46 -25.83
N VAL A 348 -24.91 11.42 -24.98
CA VAL A 348 -24.34 10.11 -25.35
C VAL A 348 -25.07 9.53 -26.55
N VAL A 349 -26.41 9.55 -26.53
CA VAL A 349 -27.25 8.98 -27.59
C VAL A 349 -27.19 9.81 -28.87
N THR A 350 -27.34 11.13 -28.77
CA THR A 350 -27.51 12.00 -29.95
C THR A 350 -26.18 12.41 -30.62
N LYS A 351 -25.07 12.40 -29.88
CA LYS A 351 -23.76 12.87 -30.40
C LYS A 351 -22.70 11.77 -30.37
N PHE A 352 -22.46 11.18 -29.21
CA PHE A 352 -21.34 10.24 -29.04
C PHE A 352 -21.54 8.95 -29.85
N LEU A 353 -22.63 8.22 -29.64
CA LEU A 353 -22.85 6.94 -30.33
C LEU A 353 -22.85 7.10 -31.86
N PRO A 354 -23.57 8.07 -32.48
CA PRO A 354 -23.52 8.31 -33.92
C PRO A 354 -22.10 8.58 -34.43
N SER A 355 -21.32 9.40 -33.70
CA SER A 355 -19.94 9.73 -34.08
C SER A 355 -18.97 8.54 -34.05
N THR A 356 -19.41 7.39 -33.52
CA THR A 356 -18.58 6.18 -33.35
C THR A 356 -19.02 5.01 -34.22
N MET A 357 -20.10 5.18 -35.01
CA MET A 357 -20.68 4.12 -35.85
C MET A 357 -19.75 3.59 -36.95
N TRP A 358 -18.84 4.43 -37.44
CA TRP A 358 -17.85 4.05 -38.46
C TRP A 358 -16.90 2.93 -38.00
N LEU A 359 -16.72 2.70 -36.69
CA LEU A 359 -15.91 1.57 -36.20
C LEU A 359 -16.60 0.22 -36.30
N TRP A 360 -17.93 0.21 -36.40
CA TRP A 360 -18.74 -1.00 -36.39
C TRP A 360 -19.07 -1.48 -37.80
N VAL A 361 -19.10 -0.57 -38.79
CA VAL A 361 -19.75 -0.83 -40.09
C VAL A 361 -18.77 -0.84 -41.27
N THR A 362 -17.53 -0.33 -41.15
CA THR A 362 -16.67 -0.07 -42.34
C THR A 362 -15.49 -1.05 -42.52
N PRO A 363 -15.19 -1.50 -43.77
CA PRO A 363 -14.01 -2.31 -44.11
C PRO A 363 -12.66 -1.63 -43.82
N SER A 364 -12.64 -0.30 -43.66
CA SER A 364 -11.46 0.50 -43.28
C SER A 364 -11.07 0.37 -41.81
N SER A 365 -11.79 -0.43 -41.01
CA SER A 365 -11.52 -0.66 -39.58
C SER A 365 -10.19 -1.37 -39.27
N GLU A 366 -9.43 -1.83 -40.26
CA GLU A 366 -8.12 -2.47 -40.05
C GLU A 366 -6.99 -1.48 -39.75
N SER A 367 -7.13 -0.19 -40.10
CA SER A 367 -6.08 0.82 -39.92
C SER A 367 -6.14 1.61 -38.59
N ILE A 368 -7.19 1.44 -37.79
CA ILE A 368 -7.38 2.22 -36.55
C ILE A 368 -6.46 1.72 -35.44
N ASN A 369 -5.72 2.64 -34.80
CA ASN A 369 -4.88 2.34 -33.64
C ASN A 369 -5.63 1.54 -32.56
N ALA A 370 -5.04 0.44 -32.10
CA ALA A 370 -5.67 -0.48 -31.16
C ALA A 370 -6.03 0.16 -29.81
N ALA A 371 -5.25 1.14 -29.33
CA ALA A 371 -5.50 1.81 -28.05
C ALA A 371 -6.73 2.73 -28.11
N ILE A 372 -6.86 3.52 -29.18
CA ILE A 372 -8.05 4.38 -29.44
C ILE A 372 -9.31 3.51 -29.44
N ARG A 373 -9.23 2.38 -30.15
CA ARG A 373 -10.34 1.46 -30.27
C ARG A 373 -10.70 0.79 -28.95
N ALA A 374 -9.71 0.35 -28.17
CA ALA A 374 -9.93 -0.22 -26.85
C ALA A 374 -10.65 0.77 -25.91
N GLU A 375 -10.26 2.04 -25.93
CA GLU A 375 -10.86 3.08 -25.09
C GLU A 375 -12.31 3.38 -25.47
N LEU A 376 -12.59 3.43 -26.77
CA LEU A 376 -13.95 3.57 -27.27
C LEU A 376 -14.84 2.40 -26.84
N VAL A 377 -14.37 1.17 -27.04
CA VAL A 377 -15.12 -0.04 -26.67
C VAL A 377 -15.41 -0.04 -25.16
N ALA A 378 -14.43 0.35 -24.36
CA ALA A 378 -14.65 0.47 -22.92
C ALA A 378 -15.69 1.55 -22.56
N THR A 379 -15.84 2.59 -23.38
CA THR A 379 -16.88 3.61 -23.22
C THR A 379 -18.27 3.08 -23.60
N VAL A 380 -18.38 2.41 -24.75
CA VAL A 380 -19.65 1.79 -25.19
C VAL A 380 -20.12 0.72 -24.19
N ASP A 381 -19.20 -0.05 -23.61
CA ASP A 381 -19.50 -1.06 -22.58
C ASP A 381 -20.19 -0.45 -21.35
N VAL A 382 -19.80 0.76 -20.94
CA VAL A 382 -20.45 1.50 -19.85
C VAL A 382 -21.90 1.82 -20.22
N VAL A 383 -22.12 2.36 -21.42
CA VAL A 383 -23.46 2.74 -21.91
C VAL A 383 -24.37 1.52 -22.02
N THR A 384 -23.88 0.41 -22.60
CA THR A 384 -24.67 -0.81 -22.76
C THR A 384 -25.00 -1.46 -21.42
N LYS A 385 -24.09 -1.42 -20.44
CA LYS A 385 -24.36 -1.96 -19.10
C LYS A 385 -25.36 -1.12 -18.33
N PHE A 386 -25.30 0.21 -18.47
CA PHE A 386 -26.29 1.11 -17.90
C PHE A 386 -27.69 0.80 -18.44
N TYR A 387 -27.82 0.66 -19.76
CA TYR A 387 -29.07 0.26 -20.41
C TYR A 387 -29.55 -1.14 -19.98
N ALA A 388 -28.67 -2.14 -19.98
CA ALA A 388 -29.03 -3.51 -19.63
C ALA A 388 -29.41 -3.71 -18.15
N ALA A 389 -29.02 -2.79 -17.26
CA ALA A 389 -29.35 -2.87 -15.85
C ALA A 389 -30.82 -2.49 -15.57
N ASP A 390 -31.36 -1.52 -16.30
CA ASP A 390 -32.76 -1.07 -16.23
C ASP A 390 -33.09 -0.32 -17.53
N ASP A 391 -33.59 -1.05 -18.52
CA ASP A 391 -33.90 -0.53 -19.86
C ASP A 391 -35.04 0.49 -19.82
N SER A 392 -36.06 0.22 -19.01
CA SER A 392 -37.21 1.09 -18.78
C SER A 392 -36.78 2.46 -18.24
N HIS A 393 -35.89 2.46 -17.24
CA HIS A 393 -35.36 3.69 -16.67
C HIS A 393 -34.47 4.42 -17.67
N ALA A 394 -33.54 3.73 -18.33
CA ALA A 394 -32.64 4.35 -19.30
C ALA A 394 -33.41 5.02 -20.45
N LEU A 395 -34.44 4.36 -21.00
CA LEU A 395 -35.27 4.95 -22.06
C LEU A 395 -36.12 6.12 -21.57
N SER A 396 -36.55 6.12 -20.29
CA SER A 396 -37.29 7.24 -19.70
C SER A 396 -36.48 8.54 -19.59
N LEU A 397 -35.14 8.45 -19.61
CA LEU A 397 -34.24 9.61 -19.55
C LEU A 397 -34.14 10.35 -20.90
N LEU A 398 -34.54 9.74 -22.01
CA LEU A 398 -34.44 10.32 -23.35
C LEU A 398 -35.65 11.20 -23.67
N LYS A 399 -35.40 12.36 -24.28
CA LYS A 399 -36.41 13.42 -24.46
C LYS A 399 -37.44 13.12 -25.54
N SER A 400 -37.07 12.40 -26.60
CA SER A 400 -37.92 12.13 -27.75
C SER A 400 -38.04 10.63 -28.04
N ASP A 401 -39.19 10.20 -28.57
CA ASP A 401 -39.40 8.81 -28.96
C ASP A 401 -38.50 8.40 -30.14
N SER A 402 -38.17 9.34 -31.03
CA SER A 402 -37.17 9.14 -32.08
C SER A 402 -35.79 8.80 -31.51
N SER A 403 -35.33 9.49 -30.46
CA SER A 403 -34.04 9.20 -29.80
C SER A 403 -34.03 7.82 -29.13
N LYS A 404 -35.17 7.38 -28.56
CA LYS A 404 -35.32 6.06 -27.94
C LYS A 404 -35.21 4.94 -28.98
N GLU A 405 -35.88 5.10 -30.12
CA GLU A 405 -35.82 4.14 -31.23
C GLU A 405 -34.42 4.07 -31.83
N GLU A 406 -33.80 5.22 -32.15
CA GLU A 406 -32.43 5.28 -32.69
C GLU A 406 -31.41 4.66 -31.75
N PHE A 407 -31.53 4.93 -30.44
CA PHE A 407 -30.66 4.33 -29.43
C PHE A 407 -30.82 2.80 -29.40
N SER A 408 -32.06 2.31 -29.34
CA SER A 408 -32.36 0.87 -29.30
C SER A 408 -31.81 0.16 -30.53
N GLN A 409 -32.01 0.74 -31.73
CA GLN A 409 -31.45 0.21 -32.98
C GLN A 409 -29.91 0.21 -32.97
N THR A 410 -29.30 1.27 -32.44
CA THR A 410 -27.84 1.39 -32.35
C THR A 410 -27.24 0.35 -31.41
N VAL A 411 -27.83 0.15 -30.23
CA VAL A 411 -27.41 -0.88 -29.27
C VAL A 411 -27.57 -2.28 -29.87
N GLN A 412 -28.68 -2.57 -30.55
CA GLN A 412 -28.89 -3.86 -31.22
C GLN A 412 -27.84 -4.12 -32.30
N LYS A 413 -27.53 -3.12 -33.14
CA LYS A 413 -26.47 -3.23 -34.16
C LYS A 413 -25.11 -3.51 -33.51
N ILE A 414 -24.76 -2.79 -32.44
CA ILE A 414 -23.52 -3.00 -31.69
C ILE A 414 -23.46 -4.41 -31.11
N GLN A 415 -24.52 -4.88 -30.45
CA GLN A 415 -24.59 -6.21 -29.84
C GLN A 415 -24.48 -7.33 -30.89
N ALA A 416 -25.20 -7.20 -32.01
CA ALA A 416 -25.13 -8.16 -33.11
C ALA A 416 -23.72 -8.24 -33.70
N GLU A 417 -23.10 -7.09 -33.93
CA GLU A 417 -21.75 -7.01 -34.50
C GLU A 417 -20.69 -7.54 -33.53
N VAL A 418 -20.79 -7.22 -32.25
CA VAL A 418 -19.96 -7.84 -31.21
C VAL A 418 -20.07 -9.36 -31.26
N LYS A 419 -21.31 -9.88 -31.24
CA LYS A 419 -21.55 -11.32 -31.14
C LYS A 419 -20.93 -12.02 -32.34
N ARG A 420 -21.12 -11.44 -33.53
CA ARG A 420 -20.51 -11.90 -34.79
C ARG A 420 -18.98 -11.92 -34.71
N GLN A 421 -18.36 -10.81 -34.30
CA GLN A 421 -16.90 -10.71 -34.23
C GLN A 421 -16.27 -11.61 -33.16
N LEU A 422 -16.95 -11.81 -32.04
CA LEU A 422 -16.49 -12.69 -30.96
C LEU A 422 -16.60 -14.16 -31.37
N LEU A 423 -17.68 -14.55 -32.06
CA LEU A 423 -17.81 -15.90 -32.63
C LEU A 423 -16.73 -16.16 -33.67
N GLN A 424 -16.49 -15.23 -34.60
CA GLN A 424 -15.40 -15.34 -35.56
C GLN A 424 -14.05 -15.57 -34.86
N ARG A 425 -13.74 -14.86 -33.77
CA ARG A 425 -12.49 -15.07 -33.01
C ARG A 425 -12.40 -16.42 -32.31
N CYS A 426 -13.52 -16.91 -31.78
CA CYS A 426 -13.56 -18.24 -31.15
C CYS A 426 -13.26 -19.34 -32.17
N ASP A 427 -13.69 -19.15 -33.41
CA ASP A 427 -13.61 -20.14 -34.49
C ASP A 427 -12.34 -19.98 -35.38
N SER A 428 -11.51 -18.95 -35.16
CA SER A 428 -10.32 -18.63 -35.97
C SER A 428 -9.01 -19.25 -35.43
N ASP A 429 -8.03 -19.46 -36.32
CA ASP A 429 -6.64 -19.75 -35.92
C ASP A 429 -5.96 -18.57 -35.21
N ARG A 430 -4.78 -18.81 -34.61
CA ARG A 430 -4.04 -17.82 -33.81
C ARG A 430 -3.70 -16.53 -34.57
N SER A 431 -3.35 -16.62 -35.85
CA SER A 431 -2.89 -15.47 -36.66
C SER A 431 -4.08 -14.61 -37.09
N ASN A 432 -5.15 -15.26 -37.56
CA ASN A 432 -6.41 -14.61 -37.90
C ASN A 432 -7.09 -14.01 -36.66
N ALA A 433 -7.00 -14.70 -35.53
CA ALA A 433 -7.54 -14.20 -34.28
C ALA A 433 -6.80 -12.98 -33.73
N VAL A 434 -5.48 -12.82 -33.94
CA VAL A 434 -4.74 -11.61 -33.56
C VAL A 434 -5.18 -10.41 -34.39
N LEU A 435 -5.37 -10.61 -35.70
CA LEU A 435 -5.90 -9.60 -36.62
C LEU A 435 -7.32 -9.16 -36.19
N LEU A 436 -8.18 -10.14 -35.91
CA LEU A 436 -9.55 -9.92 -35.41
C LEU A 436 -9.60 -9.40 -33.96
N SER A 437 -8.55 -9.63 -33.15
CA SER A 437 -8.44 -9.16 -31.75
C SER A 437 -8.42 -7.64 -31.68
N THR A 438 -7.96 -7.00 -32.76
CA THR A 438 -8.05 -5.55 -32.86
C THR A 438 -9.49 -5.09 -32.88
N ARG A 439 -10.53 -5.88 -33.19
CA ARG A 439 -11.92 -5.39 -33.33
C ARG A 439 -12.72 -5.42 -31.99
N PRO A 440 -13.79 -4.64 -31.80
CA PRO A 440 -14.60 -4.61 -30.57
C PRO A 440 -15.28 -5.92 -30.17
N GLY A 441 -15.59 -6.13 -28.88
CA GLY A 441 -16.42 -7.25 -28.43
C GLY A 441 -16.99 -7.06 -27.01
N ILE A 442 -18.29 -6.81 -26.88
CA ILE A 442 -19.05 -6.54 -25.63
C ILE A 442 -20.43 -7.24 -25.56
N GLY A 443 -20.63 -8.22 -24.65
CA GLY A 443 -21.93 -8.77 -24.18
C GLY A 443 -22.81 -9.48 -25.22
N GLU A 444 -23.78 -10.36 -24.95
CA GLU A 444 -24.34 -10.98 -23.74
C GLU A 444 -25.04 -12.30 -24.16
N GLN A 445 -24.60 -13.43 -23.61
CA GLN A 445 -25.28 -14.75 -23.49
C GLN A 445 -24.26 -15.71 -22.87
N LEU A 446 -24.12 -15.59 -21.54
CA LEU A 446 -22.89 -15.98 -20.83
C LEU A 446 -22.64 -17.49 -20.82
N HIS A 447 -23.65 -18.35 -20.86
CA HIS A 447 -23.45 -19.80 -20.65
C HIS A 447 -22.81 -20.51 -21.85
N VAL A 448 -23.36 -20.35 -23.06
CA VAL A 448 -22.80 -20.97 -24.29
C VAL A 448 -21.52 -20.26 -24.74
N LEU A 449 -21.46 -18.94 -24.57
CA LEU A 449 -20.34 -18.12 -24.99
C LEU A 449 -19.11 -18.31 -24.09
N VAL A 450 -19.27 -18.41 -22.76
CA VAL A 450 -18.15 -18.71 -21.85
C VAL A 450 -17.58 -20.09 -22.15
N LYS A 451 -18.42 -21.10 -22.41
CA LYS A 451 -17.98 -22.44 -22.85
C LYS A 451 -17.09 -22.35 -24.09
N ARG A 452 -17.50 -21.61 -25.13
CA ARG A 452 -16.69 -21.40 -26.34
C ARG A 452 -15.42 -20.58 -26.10
N MET A 453 -15.46 -19.58 -25.23
CA MET A 453 -14.28 -18.77 -24.88
C MET A 453 -13.25 -19.58 -24.07
N LEU A 454 -13.69 -20.53 -23.24
CA LEU A 454 -12.82 -21.43 -22.48
C LEU A 454 -12.05 -22.37 -23.42
N VAL A 455 -12.67 -22.81 -24.51
CA VAL A 455 -12.06 -23.70 -25.50
C VAL A 455 -11.42 -22.99 -26.71
N SER A 456 -11.40 -21.66 -26.71
CA SER A 456 -10.85 -20.88 -27.83
C SER A 456 -9.36 -21.16 -28.03
N ASN A 457 -8.90 -21.21 -29.29
CA ASN A 457 -7.48 -21.32 -29.64
C ASN A 457 -6.64 -20.09 -29.23
N VAL A 458 -7.30 -19.01 -28.79
CA VAL A 458 -6.68 -17.71 -28.49
C VAL A 458 -6.43 -17.54 -26.99
N LEU A 459 -5.16 -17.48 -26.61
CA LEU A 459 -4.74 -17.42 -25.21
C LEU A 459 -5.39 -16.27 -24.40
N GLN A 460 -5.48 -15.07 -24.96
CA GLN A 460 -6.01 -13.91 -24.23
C GLN A 460 -7.52 -14.01 -23.99
N ILE A 461 -8.24 -14.68 -24.89
CA ILE A 461 -9.69 -14.95 -24.75
C ILE A 461 -9.89 -15.96 -23.62
N ARG A 462 -9.12 -17.04 -23.60
CA ARG A 462 -9.12 -18.02 -22.50
C ARG A 462 -8.80 -17.37 -21.16
N LYS A 463 -7.74 -16.55 -21.07
CA LYS A 463 -7.36 -15.80 -19.85
C LYS A 463 -8.49 -14.92 -19.31
N LYS A 464 -9.19 -14.18 -20.19
CA LYS A 464 -10.29 -13.29 -19.80
C LYS A 464 -11.55 -14.06 -19.39
N ALA A 465 -11.84 -15.17 -20.06
CA ALA A 465 -12.94 -16.08 -19.71
C ALA A 465 -12.74 -16.67 -18.31
N ILE A 466 -11.54 -17.21 -18.05
CA ILE A 466 -11.16 -17.79 -16.75
C ILE A 466 -11.26 -16.75 -15.63
N LYS A 467 -10.76 -15.53 -15.85
CA LYS A 467 -10.87 -14.43 -14.86
C LYS A 467 -12.32 -14.04 -14.56
N LYS A 468 -13.19 -13.98 -15.58
CA LYS A 468 -14.62 -13.68 -15.38
C LYS A 468 -15.38 -14.82 -14.70
N PHE A 469 -15.01 -16.06 -15.03
CA PHE A 469 -15.59 -17.27 -14.45
C PHE A 469 -15.25 -17.37 -12.96
N ALA A 470 -13.98 -17.24 -12.58
CA ALA A 470 -13.52 -17.29 -11.19
C ALA A 470 -14.16 -16.25 -10.26
N ASN A 471 -14.42 -15.04 -10.77
CA ASN A 471 -14.96 -13.94 -9.96
C ASN A 471 -16.49 -13.98 -9.76
N LYS A 472 -17.22 -14.83 -10.50
CA LYS A 472 -18.70 -14.86 -10.49
C LYS A 472 -19.28 -16.25 -10.21
N LEU A 473 -18.44 -17.24 -9.93
CA LEU A 473 -18.88 -18.61 -9.67
C LEU A 473 -19.47 -18.72 -8.27
N VAL A 474 -20.77 -19.06 -8.17
CA VAL A 474 -21.41 -19.48 -6.92
C VAL A 474 -21.72 -20.96 -7.09
N VAL A 475 -20.89 -21.82 -6.49
CA VAL A 475 -20.95 -23.28 -6.65
C VAL A 475 -22.29 -23.87 -6.17
N ALA A 476 -22.94 -23.20 -5.20
CA ALA A 476 -24.22 -23.61 -4.63
C ALA A 476 -25.40 -23.67 -5.63
N ASN A 477 -25.27 -23.09 -6.84
CA ASN A 477 -26.34 -23.02 -7.84
C ASN A 477 -26.13 -23.93 -9.07
N LEU A 478 -25.12 -24.81 -9.06
CA LEU A 478 -24.81 -25.68 -10.20
C LEU A 478 -25.41 -27.08 -10.01
N SER A 479 -26.03 -27.63 -11.06
CA SER A 479 -26.42 -29.05 -11.08
C SER A 479 -25.19 -29.96 -11.19
N SER A 480 -25.31 -31.19 -10.70
CA SER A 480 -24.26 -32.24 -10.82
C SER A 480 -23.74 -32.37 -12.26
N ASP A 481 -24.64 -32.36 -13.25
CA ASP A 481 -24.28 -32.47 -14.67
C ASP A 481 -23.50 -31.26 -15.18
N SER A 482 -23.85 -30.05 -14.72
CA SER A 482 -23.15 -28.82 -15.08
C SER A 482 -21.73 -28.78 -14.50
N VAL A 483 -21.54 -29.38 -13.33
CA VAL A 483 -20.21 -29.54 -12.69
C VAL A 483 -19.36 -30.54 -13.48
N ALA A 484 -19.92 -31.69 -13.87
CA ALA A 484 -19.20 -32.71 -14.64
C ALA A 484 -18.80 -32.22 -16.05
N GLU A 485 -19.70 -31.50 -16.74
CA GLU A 485 -19.41 -30.90 -18.05
C GLU A 485 -18.30 -29.83 -17.95
N LEU A 486 -18.36 -28.99 -16.92
CA LEU A 486 -17.34 -27.98 -16.66
C LEU A 486 -15.98 -28.62 -16.33
N GLN A 487 -15.95 -29.66 -15.50
CA GLN A 487 -14.73 -30.43 -15.21
C GLN A 487 -14.10 -30.98 -16.49
N THR A 488 -14.91 -31.55 -17.37
CA THR A 488 -14.45 -32.11 -18.65
C THR A 488 -13.80 -31.05 -19.54
N ILE A 489 -14.42 -29.87 -19.66
CA ILE A 489 -13.88 -28.74 -20.45
C ILE A 489 -12.55 -28.24 -19.86
N LEU A 490 -12.47 -28.12 -18.53
CA LEU A 490 -11.28 -27.60 -17.84
C LEU A 490 -10.10 -28.58 -17.87
N ILE A 491 -10.38 -29.88 -17.72
CA ILE A 491 -9.38 -30.95 -17.86
C ILE A 491 -8.85 -31.00 -19.30
N GLY A 492 -9.75 -30.98 -20.29
CA GLY A 492 -9.35 -30.96 -21.70
C GLY A 492 -8.46 -29.77 -22.06
N GLN A 493 -8.76 -28.58 -21.52
CA GLN A 493 -7.94 -27.38 -21.71
C GLN A 493 -6.57 -27.48 -21.01
N PHE A 494 -6.51 -28.02 -19.80
CA PHE A 494 -5.24 -28.20 -19.08
C PHE A 494 -4.28 -29.13 -19.83
N LEU A 495 -4.81 -30.20 -20.41
CA LEU A 495 -4.03 -31.18 -21.16
C LEU A 495 -3.47 -30.60 -22.48
N ALA A 496 -4.19 -29.67 -23.10
CA ALA A 496 -3.80 -29.04 -24.37
C ALA A 496 -2.96 -27.75 -24.21
N GLU A 497 -2.86 -27.15 -23.02
CA GLU A 497 -2.16 -25.89 -22.81
C GLU A 497 -0.63 -26.05 -22.78
N THR A 498 0.05 -25.36 -23.70
CA THR A 498 1.50 -25.44 -23.89
C THR A 498 2.26 -24.31 -23.19
N LEU A 499 1.58 -23.26 -22.72
CA LEU A 499 2.21 -22.10 -22.07
C LEU A 499 2.33 -22.27 -20.53
N PRO A 500 3.55 -22.37 -19.96
CA PRO A 500 3.76 -22.73 -18.56
C PRO A 500 3.11 -21.78 -17.54
N LYS A 501 3.18 -20.46 -17.76
CA LYS A 501 2.58 -19.45 -16.86
C LYS A 501 1.04 -19.49 -16.86
N VAL A 502 0.45 -19.97 -17.94
CA VAL A 502 -1.02 -20.04 -18.13
C VAL A 502 -1.52 -21.32 -17.50
N ARG A 503 -0.82 -22.42 -17.78
CA ARG A 503 -1.04 -23.73 -17.16
C ARG A 503 -0.89 -23.69 -15.63
N ALA A 504 0.11 -22.96 -15.11
CA ALA A 504 0.30 -22.76 -13.68
C ALA A 504 -0.82 -21.94 -13.02
N ARG A 505 -1.26 -20.83 -13.64
CA ARG A 505 -2.41 -20.04 -13.15
C ARG A 505 -3.73 -20.79 -13.26
N GLN A 506 -3.90 -21.59 -14.32
CA GLN A 506 -5.04 -22.49 -14.49
C GLN A 506 -5.04 -23.55 -13.39
N LEU A 507 -3.93 -24.23 -13.11
CA LEU A 507 -3.82 -25.22 -12.03
C LEU A 507 -4.11 -24.62 -10.63
N GLN A 508 -3.60 -23.42 -10.36
CA GLN A 508 -3.80 -22.69 -9.10
C GLN A 508 -5.26 -22.26 -8.89
N LEU A 509 -5.98 -21.89 -9.95
CA LEU A 509 -7.38 -21.45 -9.90
C LEU A 509 -8.40 -22.60 -10.02
N LEU A 510 -8.05 -23.69 -10.71
CA LEU A 510 -9.00 -24.75 -11.10
C LEU A 510 -9.06 -25.94 -10.14
N VAL A 511 -7.99 -26.16 -9.37
CA VAL A 511 -7.88 -27.40 -8.58
C VAL A 511 -7.53 -27.06 -7.14
N LEU A 512 -6.48 -26.29 -6.90
CA LEU A 512 -5.89 -26.29 -5.56
C LEU A 512 -6.74 -25.56 -4.51
N ALA A 513 -7.19 -24.33 -4.74
CA ALA A 513 -7.98 -23.59 -3.74
C ALA A 513 -9.36 -24.23 -3.44
N PRO A 514 -10.21 -24.55 -4.45
CA PRO A 514 -11.47 -25.25 -4.19
C PRO A 514 -11.30 -26.68 -3.68
N ALA A 515 -10.26 -27.42 -4.09
CA ALA A 515 -9.98 -28.74 -3.52
C ALA A 515 -9.48 -28.66 -2.08
N LEU A 516 -8.68 -27.64 -1.71
CA LEU A 516 -8.26 -27.43 -0.33
C LEU A 516 -9.45 -27.20 0.59
N GLU A 517 -10.40 -26.38 0.15
CA GLU A 517 -11.63 -26.09 0.90
C GLU A 517 -12.55 -27.31 0.97
N LEU A 518 -12.71 -28.05 -0.14
CA LEU A 518 -13.51 -29.28 -0.17
C LEU A 518 -12.92 -30.37 0.72
N LEU A 519 -11.59 -30.59 0.66
CA LEU A 519 -10.90 -31.55 1.52
C LEU A 519 -10.97 -31.16 3.00
N ALA A 520 -10.98 -29.87 3.33
CA ALA A 520 -11.20 -29.39 4.69
C ALA A 520 -12.61 -29.72 5.21
N LEU A 521 -13.63 -29.53 4.37
CA LEU A 521 -15.01 -29.91 4.72
C LEU A 521 -15.16 -31.44 4.86
N VAL A 522 -14.51 -32.21 4.00
CA VAL A 522 -14.47 -33.69 4.12
C VAL A 522 -13.82 -34.10 5.44
N ALA A 523 -12.69 -33.50 5.81
CA ALA A 523 -12.01 -33.74 7.09
C ALA A 523 -12.91 -33.38 8.29
N TYR A 524 -13.62 -32.26 8.22
CA TYR A 524 -14.58 -31.83 9.25
C TYR A 524 -15.73 -32.81 9.45
N HIS A 525 -16.38 -33.23 8.35
CA HIS A 525 -17.51 -34.14 8.42
C HIS A 525 -17.09 -35.55 8.86
N HIS A 526 -15.92 -36.04 8.44
CA HIS A 526 -15.40 -37.33 8.88
C HIS A 526 -14.92 -37.34 10.33
N GLN A 527 -14.49 -36.19 10.88
CA GLN A 527 -14.17 -36.04 12.29
C GLN A 527 -15.36 -36.36 13.22
N LEU A 528 -16.59 -36.25 12.71
CA LEU A 528 -17.83 -36.58 13.43
C LEU A 528 -18.20 -38.08 13.33
N THR A 529 -17.62 -38.83 12.39
CA THR A 529 -18.09 -40.18 12.02
C THR A 529 -17.05 -41.29 12.13
N SER A 530 -15.75 -40.98 12.11
CA SER A 530 -14.65 -41.96 12.04
C SER A 530 -13.49 -41.62 13.01
N PRO A 531 -12.70 -42.62 13.47
CA PRO A 531 -11.57 -42.37 14.38
C PRO A 531 -10.40 -41.62 13.69
N PRO A 532 -9.64 -40.77 14.41
CA PRO A 532 -8.58 -39.92 13.83
C PRO A 532 -7.45 -40.68 13.11
N SER A 533 -7.18 -41.93 13.49
CA SER A 533 -6.11 -42.76 12.94
C SER A 533 -6.29 -43.09 11.45
N GLU A 534 -7.53 -43.16 10.96
CA GLU A 534 -7.83 -43.42 9.54
C GLU A 534 -7.61 -42.18 8.64
N MET A 535 -7.57 -40.99 9.25
CA MET A 535 -7.52 -39.70 8.55
C MET A 535 -6.14 -39.04 8.55
N TYR A 536 -5.12 -39.66 9.15
CA TYR A 536 -3.79 -39.08 9.31
C TYR A 536 -3.17 -38.58 8.00
N THR A 537 -3.29 -39.35 6.91
CA THR A 537 -2.76 -38.97 5.57
C THR A 537 -3.46 -37.72 5.01
N LEU A 538 -4.76 -37.57 5.25
CA LEU A 538 -5.54 -36.41 4.84
C LEU A 538 -5.10 -35.17 5.65
N TYR A 539 -5.03 -35.28 6.97
CA TYR A 539 -4.57 -34.19 7.83
C TYR A 539 -3.10 -33.80 7.56
N GLN A 540 -2.24 -34.77 7.27
CA GLN A 540 -0.86 -34.51 6.87
C GLN A 540 -0.77 -33.74 5.55
N THR A 541 -1.63 -34.09 4.58
CA THR A 541 -1.69 -33.39 3.29
C THR A 541 -2.22 -31.97 3.46
N LEU A 542 -3.29 -31.79 4.24
CA LEU A 542 -3.86 -30.49 4.56
C LEU A 542 -2.86 -29.59 5.30
N GLY A 543 -2.17 -30.12 6.30
CA GLY A 543 -1.15 -29.38 7.07
C GLY A 543 -0.02 -28.86 6.18
N LYS A 544 0.51 -29.71 5.27
CA LYS A 544 1.56 -29.31 4.33
C LYS A 544 1.12 -28.21 3.36
N GLU A 545 -0.09 -28.31 2.83
CA GLU A 545 -0.60 -27.28 1.92
C GLU A 545 -0.91 -25.98 2.66
N ILE A 546 -1.51 -26.02 3.85
CA ILE A 546 -1.73 -24.80 4.65
C ILE A 546 -0.38 -24.11 4.95
N GLU A 547 0.64 -24.87 5.36
CA GLU A 547 1.97 -24.32 5.64
C GLU A 547 2.55 -23.62 4.39
N LEU A 548 2.53 -24.29 3.24
CA LEU A 548 3.05 -23.75 1.99
C LEU A 548 2.26 -22.54 1.48
N ARG A 549 0.94 -22.54 1.66
CA ARG A 549 0.05 -21.48 1.14
C ARG A 549 -0.12 -20.31 2.10
N SER A 550 0.35 -20.42 3.34
CA SER A 550 0.35 -19.34 4.33
C SER A 550 1.44 -18.27 4.12
N ASP A 551 2.38 -18.52 3.21
CA ASP A 551 3.47 -17.58 2.91
C ASP A 551 2.97 -16.32 2.20
N GLU A 552 3.44 -15.15 2.64
CA GLU A 552 3.00 -13.83 2.14
C GLU A 552 3.24 -13.63 0.64
N ASN A 553 4.24 -14.32 0.07
CA ASN A 553 4.56 -14.26 -1.36
C ASN A 553 3.61 -15.11 -2.22
N GLN A 554 2.71 -15.88 -1.60
CA GLN A 554 1.70 -16.64 -2.32
C GLN A 554 0.59 -15.73 -2.86
N PRO A 555 -0.02 -16.08 -4.01
CA PRO A 555 -1.19 -15.39 -4.51
C PRO A 555 -2.31 -15.32 -3.45
N LEU A 556 -2.95 -14.16 -3.33
CA LEU A 556 -4.01 -13.90 -2.33
C LEU A 556 -5.08 -15.00 -2.26
N ILE A 557 -5.50 -15.56 -3.40
CA ILE A 557 -6.52 -16.61 -3.42
C ILE A 557 -6.05 -17.91 -2.72
N LEU A 558 -4.75 -18.21 -2.75
CA LEU A 558 -4.19 -19.37 -2.05
C LEU A 558 -4.04 -19.08 -0.55
N ARG A 559 -3.71 -17.85 -0.17
CA ARG A 559 -3.68 -17.43 1.24
C ARG A 559 -5.08 -17.46 1.86
N GLN A 560 -6.09 -17.01 1.10
CA GLN A 560 -7.51 -17.11 1.47
C GLN A 560 -7.97 -18.56 1.62
N ALA A 561 -7.62 -19.43 0.66
CA ALA A 561 -7.91 -20.86 0.76
C ALA A 561 -7.20 -21.49 1.96
N ALA A 562 -5.94 -21.14 2.25
CA ALA A 562 -5.21 -21.63 3.41
C ALA A 562 -5.90 -21.26 4.73
N ALA A 563 -6.34 -20.00 4.88
CA ALA A 563 -7.08 -19.54 6.06
C ALA A 563 -8.45 -20.24 6.17
N SER A 564 -9.17 -20.37 5.06
CA SER A 564 -10.45 -21.08 4.99
C SER A 564 -10.28 -22.56 5.38
N THR A 565 -9.30 -23.25 4.82
CA THR A 565 -8.98 -24.64 5.15
C THR A 565 -8.51 -24.79 6.60
N LEU A 566 -7.71 -23.86 7.12
CA LEU A 566 -7.32 -23.84 8.53
C LEU A 566 -8.55 -23.78 9.45
N HIS A 567 -9.52 -22.91 9.13
CA HIS A 567 -10.76 -22.76 9.90
C HIS A 567 -11.61 -24.04 9.88
N HIS A 568 -11.86 -24.60 8.69
CA HIS A 568 -12.82 -25.70 8.55
C HIS A 568 -12.21 -27.09 8.82
N SER A 569 -10.91 -27.31 8.61
CA SER A 569 -10.31 -28.66 8.66
C SER A 569 -10.30 -29.31 10.04
N GLY A 570 -10.44 -28.52 11.11
CA GLY A 570 -10.33 -29.01 12.48
C GLY A 570 -8.89 -29.31 12.95
N LEU A 571 -7.87 -28.98 12.15
CA LEU A 571 -6.46 -29.27 12.45
C LEU A 571 -5.97 -28.64 13.77
N LEU A 572 -6.46 -27.45 14.11
CA LEU A 572 -6.09 -26.74 15.35
C LEU A 572 -6.51 -27.52 16.63
N TYR A 573 -7.50 -28.41 16.52
CA TYR A 573 -8.05 -29.19 17.63
C TYR A 573 -7.41 -30.58 17.78
N LEU A 574 -6.53 -31.01 16.86
CA LEU A 574 -6.02 -32.38 16.86
C LEU A 574 -5.18 -32.73 18.10
N HIS A 575 -4.59 -31.72 18.77
CA HIS A 575 -3.77 -31.91 19.96
C HIS A 575 -4.57 -32.34 21.21
N THR A 576 -5.87 -32.01 21.30
CA THR A 576 -6.69 -32.33 22.49
C THR A 576 -7.08 -33.80 22.63
N LYS A 577 -6.67 -34.66 21.69
CA LYS A 577 -7.10 -36.07 21.60
C LYS A 577 -6.06 -37.11 22.07
N HIS A 578 -5.04 -36.69 22.84
CA HIS A 578 -4.04 -37.56 23.50
C HIS A 578 -3.21 -38.49 22.57
N ASP A 579 -2.87 -38.06 21.35
CA ASP A 579 -1.97 -38.80 20.44
C ASP A 579 -0.80 -37.92 19.94
N SER A 580 0.43 -38.41 20.11
CA SER A 580 1.67 -37.72 19.75
C SER A 580 1.80 -37.44 18.25
N LEU A 581 1.21 -38.28 17.39
CA LEU A 581 1.24 -38.13 15.93
C LEU A 581 0.39 -36.93 15.48
N ASN A 582 -0.78 -36.78 16.10
CA ASN A 582 -1.74 -35.71 15.83
C ASN A 582 -1.26 -34.34 16.33
N ALA A 583 -0.41 -34.33 17.34
CA ALA A 583 0.14 -33.11 17.88
C ALA A 583 1.16 -32.41 16.95
N SER A 584 1.92 -33.16 16.16
CA SER A 584 2.80 -32.56 15.13
C SER A 584 2.00 -31.84 14.05
N LEU A 585 0.85 -32.40 13.64
CA LEU A 585 -0.02 -31.81 12.62
C LEU A 585 -0.72 -30.54 13.14
N ALA A 586 -1.19 -30.58 14.38
CA ALA A 586 -1.73 -29.41 15.05
C ALA A 586 -0.68 -28.29 15.14
N LEU A 587 0.58 -28.61 15.46
CA LEU A 587 1.65 -27.62 15.55
C LEU A 587 1.93 -26.93 14.20
N THR A 588 1.93 -27.68 13.09
CA THR A 588 2.04 -27.10 11.74
C THR A 588 0.88 -26.15 11.45
N ALA A 589 -0.34 -26.53 11.82
CA ALA A 589 -1.52 -25.67 11.64
C ALA A 589 -1.45 -24.39 12.48
N TRP A 590 -1.06 -24.51 13.76
CA TRP A 590 -0.87 -23.37 14.65
C TRP A 590 0.23 -22.42 14.18
N THR A 591 1.37 -22.95 13.71
CA THR A 591 2.46 -22.14 13.15
C THR A 591 2.02 -21.40 11.89
N SER A 592 1.22 -22.05 11.04
CA SER A 592 0.64 -21.42 9.85
C SER A 592 -0.40 -20.34 10.23
N ALA A 593 -1.14 -20.54 11.32
CA ALA A 593 -2.07 -19.56 11.85
C ALA A 593 -1.35 -18.27 12.29
N LEU A 594 -0.18 -18.38 12.94
CA LEU A 594 0.63 -17.21 13.32
C LEU A 594 1.02 -16.36 12.10
N ARG A 595 1.30 -16.99 10.95
CA ARG A 595 1.57 -16.29 9.68
C ARG A 595 0.31 -15.61 9.14
N LEU A 596 -0.81 -16.33 9.06
CA LEU A 596 -2.07 -15.82 8.51
C LEU A 596 -2.74 -14.74 9.38
N LEU A 597 -2.51 -14.73 10.70
CA LEU A 597 -2.96 -13.67 11.61
C LEU A 597 -2.31 -12.30 11.30
N GLN A 598 -1.15 -12.33 10.66
CA GLN A 598 -0.31 -11.18 10.33
C GLN A 598 -0.39 -10.81 8.84
N ASP A 599 -1.36 -11.36 8.12
CA ASP A 599 -1.51 -11.21 6.67
C ASP A 599 -1.94 -9.79 6.21
N ASP A 600 -1.54 -9.38 5.01
CA ASP A 600 -1.85 -8.05 4.47
C ASP A 600 -3.34 -7.87 4.09
N ASP A 601 -4.05 -8.94 3.73
CA ASP A 601 -5.48 -8.91 3.40
C ASP A 601 -6.35 -9.09 4.65
N VAL A 602 -7.24 -8.13 4.85
CA VAL A 602 -8.15 -8.08 6.00
C VAL A 602 -9.02 -9.33 6.16
N ARG A 603 -9.38 -10.01 5.06
CA ARG A 603 -10.23 -11.21 5.13
C ARG A 603 -9.42 -12.43 5.54
N VAL A 604 -8.20 -12.57 5.04
CA VAL A 604 -7.29 -13.66 5.46
C VAL A 604 -7.07 -13.59 6.97
N ARG A 605 -6.72 -12.41 7.50
CA ARG A 605 -6.58 -12.18 8.95
C ARG A 605 -7.86 -12.44 9.73
N ALA A 606 -9.02 -12.03 9.20
CA ALA A 606 -10.30 -12.23 9.88
C ALA A 606 -10.65 -13.73 10.00
N VAL A 607 -10.46 -14.50 8.94
CA VAL A 607 -10.72 -15.95 8.94
C VAL A 607 -9.74 -16.68 9.88
N ALA A 608 -8.45 -16.34 9.82
CA ALA A 608 -7.45 -16.91 10.71
C ALA A 608 -7.74 -16.59 12.19
N ARG A 609 -8.13 -15.34 12.50
CA ARG A 609 -8.56 -14.94 13.85
C ARG A 609 -9.73 -15.77 14.34
N HIS A 610 -10.76 -15.93 13.51
CA HIS A 610 -11.93 -16.69 13.89
C HIS A 610 -11.58 -18.16 14.19
N ALA A 611 -10.77 -18.78 13.35
CA ALA A 611 -10.26 -20.14 13.56
C ALA A 611 -9.49 -20.28 14.88
N VAL A 612 -8.60 -19.34 15.20
CA VAL A 612 -7.80 -19.36 16.43
C VAL A 612 -8.67 -19.11 17.67
N GLN A 613 -9.57 -18.12 17.64
CA GLN A 613 -10.46 -17.83 18.77
C GLN A 613 -11.38 -19.01 19.09
N GLU A 614 -11.93 -19.65 18.05
CA GLU A 614 -12.74 -20.86 18.21
C GLU A 614 -11.93 -22.02 18.79
N ALA A 615 -10.67 -22.18 18.36
CA ALA A 615 -9.75 -23.18 18.90
C ALA A 615 -9.42 -22.96 20.38
N LEU A 616 -9.11 -21.71 20.77
CA LEU A 616 -8.83 -21.35 22.16
C LEU A 616 -10.06 -21.53 23.05
N ALA A 617 -11.25 -21.16 22.57
CA ALA A 617 -12.49 -21.29 23.33
C ALA A 617 -12.85 -22.76 23.67
N LYS A 618 -12.48 -23.72 22.81
CA LYS A 618 -12.77 -25.16 23.01
C LYS A 618 -11.70 -25.91 23.82
N THR A 619 -10.53 -25.31 24.06
CA THR A 619 -9.37 -25.98 24.69
C THR A 619 -9.22 -25.64 26.18
N VAL A 620 -9.77 -24.51 26.63
CA VAL A 620 -9.80 -24.13 28.04
C VAL A 620 -10.95 -24.86 28.73
N ASP A 621 -10.63 -25.80 29.63
CA ASP A 621 -11.62 -26.50 30.46
C ASP A 621 -12.51 -25.50 31.20
N SER A 622 -13.79 -25.44 30.77
CA SER A 622 -15.07 -25.12 31.43
C SER A 622 -15.16 -24.24 32.70
N THR A 623 -14.11 -23.58 33.18
CA THR A 623 -14.10 -22.89 34.49
C THR A 623 -13.79 -21.38 34.38
N VAL A 624 -13.33 -20.89 33.23
CA VAL A 624 -13.13 -19.44 32.96
C VAL A 624 -14.11 -18.92 31.91
N ALA A 625 -15.11 -19.72 31.52
CA ALA A 625 -16.21 -19.31 30.67
C ALA A 625 -17.21 -18.40 31.42
N SER A 626 -16.75 -17.25 31.89
CA SER A 626 -17.59 -16.22 32.54
C SER A 626 -17.14 -14.79 32.25
N SER A 627 -16.63 -14.53 31.05
CA SER A 627 -16.80 -13.20 30.44
C SER A 627 -17.04 -13.34 28.94
N GLY A 628 -18.32 -13.27 28.55
CA GLY A 628 -18.78 -13.32 27.15
C GLY A 628 -18.41 -12.07 26.33
N GLY A 629 -17.18 -11.57 26.48
CA GLY A 629 -16.64 -10.47 25.69
C GLY A 629 -15.89 -11.02 24.47
N SER A 630 -16.13 -10.43 23.31
CA SER A 630 -15.28 -10.63 22.13
C SER A 630 -13.83 -10.26 22.49
N LEU A 631 -12.90 -11.22 22.36
CA LEU A 631 -11.47 -10.99 22.57
C LEU A 631 -11.00 -9.87 21.63
N SER A 632 -10.25 -8.91 22.16
CA SER A 632 -9.66 -7.83 21.36
C SER A 632 -8.73 -8.41 20.29
N ASP A 633 -8.79 -7.86 19.08
CA ASP A 633 -7.99 -8.30 17.93
C ASP A 633 -6.48 -8.32 18.23
N ALA A 634 -6.01 -7.38 19.05
CA ALA A 634 -4.60 -7.28 19.44
C ALA A 634 -4.14 -8.42 20.37
N THR A 635 -5.06 -9.18 20.96
CA THR A 635 -4.74 -10.24 21.95
C THR A 635 -4.67 -11.64 21.34
N VAL A 636 -5.18 -11.84 20.12
CA VAL A 636 -5.28 -13.18 19.51
C VAL A 636 -3.91 -13.77 19.21
N LEU A 637 -2.96 -12.96 18.70
CA LEU A 637 -1.61 -13.41 18.38
C LEU A 637 -0.81 -13.78 19.67
N PRO A 638 -0.73 -12.93 20.71
CA PRO A 638 -0.12 -13.30 22.00
C PRO A 638 -0.70 -14.59 22.61
N LEU A 639 -2.04 -14.72 22.64
CA LEU A 639 -2.70 -15.90 23.21
C LEU A 639 -2.41 -17.18 22.40
N ALA A 640 -2.31 -17.07 21.07
CA ALA A 640 -1.91 -18.20 20.24
C ALA A 640 -0.48 -18.65 20.56
N VAL A 641 0.48 -17.72 20.68
CA VAL A 641 1.88 -18.06 21.04
C VAL A 641 1.95 -18.69 22.42
N GLU A 642 1.21 -18.15 23.39
CA GLU A 642 1.16 -18.71 24.74
C GLU A 642 0.61 -20.14 24.74
N TYR A 643 -0.52 -20.37 24.05
CA TYR A 643 -1.11 -21.71 23.91
C TYR A 643 -0.13 -22.68 23.25
N ILE A 644 0.49 -22.28 22.13
CA ILE A 644 1.45 -23.13 21.42
C ILE A 644 2.62 -23.50 22.37
N THR A 645 3.09 -22.53 23.15
CA THR A 645 4.17 -22.77 24.10
C THR A 645 3.72 -23.73 25.20
N SER A 646 2.59 -23.49 25.87
CA SER A 646 2.12 -24.34 26.97
C SER A 646 1.77 -25.77 26.55
N SER A 647 1.29 -25.95 25.33
CA SER A 647 0.75 -27.23 24.85
C SER A 647 1.77 -28.08 24.11
N PHE A 648 2.72 -27.45 23.39
CA PHE A 648 3.57 -28.19 22.45
C PHE A 648 5.05 -28.29 22.87
N THR A 649 5.58 -27.46 23.79
CA THR A 649 7.01 -27.47 24.14
C THR A 649 7.50 -28.79 24.71
N ARG A 650 6.66 -29.49 25.48
CA ARG A 650 6.97 -30.79 26.11
C ARG A 650 7.06 -31.96 25.13
N MET A 651 6.72 -31.72 23.87
CA MET A 651 6.69 -32.76 22.86
C MET A 651 8.03 -32.85 22.12
N LYS A 652 8.35 -34.06 21.66
CA LYS A 652 9.62 -34.40 21.01
C LYS A 652 10.08 -33.43 19.92
N ASN A 653 9.16 -32.83 19.15
CA ASN A 653 9.47 -31.92 18.03
C ASN A 653 8.94 -30.49 18.24
N GLY A 654 8.32 -30.20 19.38
CA GLY A 654 7.60 -28.94 19.60
C GLY A 654 8.53 -27.76 19.85
N ALA A 655 9.48 -27.94 20.77
CA ALA A 655 10.53 -26.97 21.02
C ALA A 655 11.37 -26.68 19.76
N ASP A 656 11.68 -27.69 18.96
CA ASP A 656 12.45 -27.53 17.71
C ASP A 656 11.70 -26.70 16.66
N SER A 657 10.39 -26.91 16.52
CA SER A 657 9.55 -26.16 15.57
C SER A 657 9.45 -24.68 15.95
N LEU A 658 9.21 -24.39 17.22
CA LEU A 658 9.20 -23.01 17.73
C LEU A 658 10.59 -22.36 17.65
N SER A 659 11.64 -23.12 17.88
CA SER A 659 13.02 -22.66 17.69
C SER A 659 13.27 -22.23 16.24
N LYS A 660 12.76 -23.00 15.26
CA LYS A 660 12.86 -22.64 13.85
C LYS A 660 12.16 -21.31 13.55
N VAL A 661 10.92 -21.14 14.04
CA VAL A 661 10.16 -19.88 13.88
C VAL A 661 10.89 -18.70 14.51
N LEU A 662 11.44 -18.88 15.72
CA LEU A 662 12.21 -17.84 16.39
C LEU A 662 13.42 -17.42 15.54
N PHE A 663 14.22 -18.38 15.06
CA PHE A 663 15.40 -18.07 14.23
C PHE A 663 15.06 -17.47 12.87
N GLU A 664 13.87 -17.73 12.30
CA GLU A 664 13.39 -17.00 11.10
C GLU A 664 13.14 -15.51 11.41
N LEU A 665 12.87 -15.15 12.66
CA LEU A 665 12.59 -13.77 13.10
C LEU A 665 13.83 -13.03 13.62
N ILE A 666 14.79 -13.74 14.24
CA ILE A 666 15.95 -13.15 14.94
C ILE A 666 17.31 -13.42 14.27
N ASP A 667 17.35 -13.67 12.96
CA ASP A 667 18.60 -13.99 12.22
C ASP A 667 19.51 -12.77 11.98
N ALA A 668 19.94 -12.13 13.06
CA ALA A 668 20.87 -11.01 13.00
C ALA A 668 22.23 -11.36 12.35
N PRO A 669 22.84 -12.56 12.53
CA PRO A 669 24.10 -12.90 11.90
C PRO A 669 24.06 -12.82 10.36
N SER A 670 23.03 -13.39 9.73
CA SER A 670 22.88 -13.33 8.27
C SER A 670 22.64 -11.90 7.78
N VAL A 671 21.84 -11.14 8.53
CA VAL A 671 21.57 -9.73 8.23
C VAL A 671 22.86 -8.92 8.30
N LEU A 672 23.59 -8.95 9.42
CA LEU A 672 24.85 -8.21 9.60
C LEU A 672 25.90 -8.62 8.56
N THR A 673 25.98 -9.90 8.19
CA THR A 673 26.89 -10.36 7.13
C THR A 673 26.62 -9.64 5.80
N ALA A 674 25.36 -9.40 5.45
CA ALA A 674 24.99 -8.65 4.24
C ALA A 674 25.39 -7.16 4.28
N TYR A 675 25.64 -6.61 5.48
CA TYR A 675 26.06 -5.22 5.70
C TYR A 675 27.56 -5.06 6.05
N SER A 676 28.29 -6.15 6.26
CA SER A 676 29.72 -6.16 6.62
C SER A 676 30.66 -6.41 5.43
N GLY A 677 31.92 -6.02 5.54
CA GLY A 677 32.97 -6.29 4.54
C GLY A 677 32.67 -5.79 3.10
N VAL A 678 33.11 -6.54 2.08
CA VAL A 678 32.98 -6.17 0.64
C VAL A 678 31.53 -6.07 0.18
N ALA A 679 30.62 -6.87 0.77
CA ALA A 679 29.18 -6.76 0.54
C ALA A 679 28.62 -5.47 1.17
N GLY A 680 29.11 -5.12 2.36
CA GLY A 680 28.88 -3.84 3.04
C GLY A 680 29.25 -2.63 2.19
N VAL A 681 30.37 -2.66 1.46
CA VAL A 681 30.77 -1.54 0.55
C VAL A 681 29.73 -1.27 -0.56
N LYS A 682 29.04 -2.31 -1.06
CA LYS A 682 27.91 -2.14 -2.00
C LYS A 682 26.59 -1.78 -1.31
N ALA A 683 26.45 -2.09 -0.03
CA ALA A 683 25.31 -1.69 0.81
C ALA A 683 25.45 -0.27 1.38
N GLN A 684 26.68 0.25 1.45
CA GLN A 684 27.07 1.63 1.77
C GLN A 684 26.86 2.60 0.59
N ASP A 685 26.50 2.08 -0.60
CA ASP A 685 26.00 2.91 -1.69
C ASP A 685 24.70 3.58 -1.20
N TRP A 686 24.77 4.87 -0.89
CA TRP A 686 23.65 5.66 -0.39
C TRP A 686 22.42 5.58 -1.30
N ASP A 687 22.61 5.32 -2.60
CA ASP A 687 21.54 5.15 -3.57
C ASP A 687 20.77 3.82 -3.36
N ASN A 688 21.48 2.79 -2.87
CA ASN A 688 20.94 1.48 -2.49
C ASN A 688 20.33 1.50 -1.07
N LEU A 689 20.96 2.26 -0.15
CA LEU A 689 20.45 2.51 1.19
C LEU A 689 19.14 3.31 1.15
N TYR A 690 19.06 4.33 0.31
CA TYR A 690 17.86 5.11 0.06
C TYR A 690 16.72 4.26 -0.53
N ARG A 691 17.02 3.40 -1.51
CA ARG A 691 16.04 2.44 -2.02
C ARG A 691 15.56 1.49 -0.94
N ARG A 692 16.42 1.03 -0.03
CA ARG A 692 15.99 0.19 1.09
C ARG A 692 15.16 0.97 2.11
N ILE A 693 15.60 2.13 2.58
CA ILE A 693 14.86 2.95 3.57
C ILE A 693 13.45 3.34 3.07
N PHE A 694 13.29 3.58 1.77
CA PHE A 694 12.05 4.15 1.21
C PHE A 694 11.27 3.23 0.25
N GLU A 695 11.87 2.17 -0.30
CA GLU A 695 11.16 1.11 -1.05
C GLU A 695 10.93 -0.16 -0.20
N SER A 696 11.55 -0.32 0.98
CA SER A 696 11.26 -1.42 1.92
C SER A 696 10.07 -1.13 2.85
N GLU A 697 9.09 -0.32 2.42
CA GLU A 697 7.76 -0.46 3.01
C GLU A 697 7.38 -1.93 2.83
N SER A 698 7.46 -2.71 3.92
CA SER A 698 7.19 -4.15 3.92
C SER A 698 5.90 -4.36 3.16
N SER A 699 5.92 -5.19 2.11
CA SER A 699 4.71 -5.47 1.31
C SER A 699 3.52 -5.89 2.17
N ASN A 700 3.80 -6.39 3.37
CA ASN A 700 2.86 -6.67 4.44
C ASN A 700 3.13 -5.82 5.70
N TYR A 701 2.59 -4.59 5.73
CA TYR A 701 2.65 -3.69 6.90
C TYR A 701 2.00 -4.25 8.18
N PHE A 702 1.18 -5.30 8.07
CA PHE A 702 0.53 -5.94 9.22
C PHE A 702 1.38 -7.06 9.84
N ALA A 703 2.54 -7.37 9.27
CA ALA A 703 3.47 -8.33 9.82
C ALA A 703 4.21 -7.75 11.04
N GLU A 704 3.74 -8.09 12.23
CA GLU A 704 4.35 -7.68 13.50
C GLU A 704 5.47 -8.65 13.91
N ARG A 705 6.50 -8.80 13.06
CA ARG A 705 7.60 -9.77 13.26
C ARG A 705 8.28 -9.62 14.63
N ASP A 706 8.51 -8.39 15.07
CA ASP A 706 9.09 -8.08 16.39
C ASP A 706 8.18 -8.50 17.54
N VAL A 707 6.88 -8.21 17.42
CA VAL A 707 5.89 -8.57 18.43
C VAL A 707 5.80 -10.08 18.55
N LEU A 708 5.80 -10.80 17.42
CA LEU A 708 5.82 -12.26 17.41
C LEU A 708 7.12 -12.79 18.06
N ALA A 709 8.28 -12.26 17.68
CA ALA A 709 9.57 -12.66 18.26
C ALA A 709 9.57 -12.45 19.78
N GLN A 710 9.09 -11.31 20.27
CA GLN A 710 9.04 -11.02 21.70
C GLN A 710 8.07 -11.91 22.47
N ASN A 711 6.89 -12.24 21.91
CA ASN A 711 5.99 -13.20 22.54
C ASN A 711 6.62 -14.59 22.64
N ILE A 712 7.37 -15.01 21.61
CA ILE A 712 8.09 -16.29 21.61
C ILE A 712 9.23 -16.26 22.63
N VAL A 713 10.05 -15.21 22.66
CA VAL A 713 11.14 -15.01 23.64
C VAL A 713 10.59 -15.01 25.06
N HIS A 714 9.52 -14.26 25.31
CA HIS A 714 8.88 -14.20 26.62
C HIS A 714 8.39 -15.59 27.07
N SER A 715 7.69 -16.31 26.18
CA SER A 715 7.06 -17.58 26.53
C SER A 715 8.08 -18.73 26.66
N LEU A 716 9.09 -18.79 25.79
CA LEU A 716 10.07 -19.90 25.75
C LEU A 716 11.32 -19.68 26.59
N LEU A 717 11.77 -18.43 26.76
CA LEU A 717 13.06 -18.13 27.38
C LEU A 717 12.91 -17.41 28.71
N ALA A 718 12.04 -16.39 28.81
CA ALA A 718 11.87 -15.62 30.04
C ALA A 718 10.99 -16.34 31.08
N ARG A 719 9.83 -16.87 30.68
CA ARG A 719 8.88 -17.54 31.58
C ARG A 719 9.11 -19.04 31.78
N SER A 720 9.93 -19.67 30.94
CA SER A 720 10.05 -21.13 30.95
C SER A 720 10.86 -21.61 32.16
N ILE A 721 10.24 -22.51 32.93
CA ILE A 721 10.88 -23.23 34.04
C ILE A 721 11.44 -24.59 33.54
N GLU A 722 11.25 -24.91 32.25
CA GLU A 722 11.59 -26.21 31.68
C GLU A 722 13.04 -26.27 31.18
N ASP A 723 13.69 -27.41 31.45
CA ASP A 723 15.09 -27.67 31.09
C ASP A 723 15.23 -28.95 30.26
N SER A 724 14.52 -28.99 29.12
CA SER A 724 14.63 -30.07 28.14
C SER A 724 15.89 -29.94 27.27
N GLU A 725 16.36 -31.05 26.70
CA GLU A 725 17.53 -31.06 25.80
C GLU A 725 17.38 -30.11 24.62
N SER A 726 16.20 -30.08 23.97
CA SER A 726 15.89 -29.14 22.89
C SER A 726 15.95 -27.67 23.34
N LEU A 727 15.48 -27.35 24.56
CA LEU A 727 15.57 -25.98 25.09
C LEU A 727 17.01 -25.60 25.44
N ARG A 728 17.82 -26.52 25.98
CA ARG A 728 19.27 -26.28 26.19
C ARG A 728 19.99 -26.02 24.88
N LEU A 729 19.68 -26.79 23.83
CA LEU A 729 20.22 -26.59 22.49
C LEU A 729 19.79 -25.23 21.90
N LEU A 730 18.52 -24.84 22.07
CA LEU A 730 18.02 -23.52 21.67
C LEU A 730 18.81 -22.41 22.38
N ARG A 731 18.95 -22.48 23.71
CA ARG A 731 19.70 -21.49 24.50
C ARG A 731 21.15 -21.36 24.02
N LYS A 732 21.81 -22.50 23.78
CA LYS A 732 23.18 -22.53 23.21
C LYS A 732 23.25 -21.83 21.85
N ARG A 733 22.31 -22.13 20.95
CA ARG A 733 22.26 -21.53 19.60
C ARG A 733 22.03 -20.02 19.66
N VAL A 734 21.14 -19.55 20.53
CA VAL A 734 20.87 -18.11 20.72
C VAL A 734 22.14 -17.41 21.21
N LEU A 735 22.78 -17.90 22.28
CA LEU A 735 24.01 -17.28 22.81
C LEU A 735 25.16 -17.29 21.77
N THR A 736 25.26 -18.36 20.98
CA THR A 736 26.26 -18.43 19.89
C THR A 736 25.98 -17.38 18.81
N ALA A 737 24.72 -17.18 18.42
CA ALA A 737 24.33 -16.16 17.46
C ALA A 737 24.53 -14.73 18.00
N VAL A 738 24.29 -14.50 19.29
CA VAL A 738 24.60 -13.22 19.97
C VAL A 738 26.10 -12.95 19.91
N SER A 739 26.94 -13.93 20.31
CA SER A 739 28.40 -13.82 20.25
C SER A 739 28.91 -13.51 18.84
N SER A 740 28.36 -14.19 17.82
CA SER A 740 28.69 -13.92 16.42
C SER A 740 28.30 -12.49 15.99
N SER A 741 27.12 -12.01 16.39
CA SER A 741 26.63 -10.68 16.01
C SER A 741 27.45 -9.57 16.67
N LEU A 742 27.75 -9.70 17.96
CA LEU A 742 28.62 -8.77 18.70
C LEU A 742 30.03 -8.74 18.12
N THR A 743 30.60 -9.90 17.75
CA THR A 743 31.91 -9.97 17.10
C THR A 743 31.92 -9.16 15.80
N THR A 744 30.91 -9.32 14.95
CA THR A 744 30.80 -8.57 13.69
C THR A 744 30.65 -7.06 13.95
N LEU A 745 29.80 -6.67 14.91
CA LEU A 745 29.59 -5.26 15.26
C LEU A 745 30.87 -4.60 15.79
N ASN A 746 31.55 -5.23 16.75
CA ASN A 746 32.80 -4.71 17.33
C ASN A 746 33.92 -4.59 16.28
N GLN A 747 34.00 -5.55 15.35
CA GLN A 747 34.97 -5.50 14.25
C GLN A 747 34.70 -4.36 13.27
N GLU A 748 33.46 -4.14 12.87
CA GLU A 748 33.11 -3.06 11.93
C GLU A 748 33.24 -1.67 12.58
N ALA A 749 32.98 -1.55 13.89
CA ALA A 749 33.18 -0.31 14.63
C ALA A 749 34.65 0.10 14.64
N ARG A 750 35.55 -0.85 14.91
CA ARG A 750 37.00 -0.61 14.88
C ARG A 750 37.54 -0.28 13.50
N ARG A 751 37.01 -0.89 12.44
CA ARG A 751 37.39 -0.56 11.05
C ARG A 751 37.03 0.87 10.69
N SER A 752 35.85 1.32 11.13
CA SER A 752 35.41 2.70 10.95
C SER A 752 36.38 3.70 11.59
N ASP A 753 36.79 3.46 12.84
CA ASP A 753 37.74 4.33 13.56
C ASP A 753 39.13 4.35 12.91
N ALA A 754 39.61 3.21 12.39
CA ALA A 754 40.96 3.08 11.85
C ALA A 754 41.13 3.61 10.41
N GLU A 755 40.10 3.46 9.56
CA GLU A 755 40.17 3.82 8.13
C GLU A 755 39.47 5.15 7.81
N GLY A 756 38.92 5.85 8.82
CA GLY A 756 38.10 7.04 8.61
C GLY A 756 36.79 6.75 7.86
N GLY A 757 36.42 5.47 7.73
CA GLY A 757 35.14 5.03 7.20
C GLY A 757 34.02 5.38 8.18
N GLN A 758 32.82 5.70 7.70
CA GLN A 758 31.70 6.01 8.57
C GLN A 758 31.12 4.73 9.19
N TRP A 759 31.05 4.70 10.52
CA TRP A 759 30.39 3.65 11.28
C TRP A 759 28.95 3.53 10.81
N LEU A 760 28.54 2.28 10.63
CA LEU A 760 27.19 1.92 10.22
C LEU A 760 26.16 2.18 11.33
N GLY A 761 26.43 2.93 12.41
CA GLY A 761 25.52 3.09 13.56
C GLY A 761 24.07 3.38 13.18
N GLY A 762 23.85 4.24 12.17
CA GLY A 762 22.51 4.54 11.64
C GLY A 762 21.73 3.32 11.10
N ILE A 763 22.39 2.20 10.78
CA ILE A 763 21.72 0.97 10.32
C ILE A 763 20.91 0.31 11.42
N THR A 764 21.28 0.55 12.67
CA THR A 764 20.52 0.06 13.83
C THR A 764 19.13 0.69 13.94
N TYR A 765 18.85 1.75 13.17
CA TYR A 765 17.52 2.34 13.03
C TYR A 765 16.72 1.77 11.86
N TYR A 766 17.30 0.89 11.02
CA TYR A 766 16.55 0.25 9.94
C TYR A 766 15.77 -0.93 10.46
N THR A 767 14.47 -0.99 10.18
CA THR A 767 13.58 -2.05 10.64
C THR A 767 14.13 -3.45 10.33
N ASP A 768 14.63 -3.71 9.12
CA ASP A 768 15.16 -5.03 8.72
C ASP A 768 16.45 -5.44 9.45
N VAL A 769 17.14 -4.50 10.09
CA VAL A 769 18.36 -4.75 10.90
C VAL A 769 18.02 -4.72 12.39
N PHE A 770 17.30 -3.69 12.81
CA PHE A 770 16.84 -3.50 14.18
C PHE A 770 16.03 -4.70 14.66
N ALA A 771 15.01 -5.13 13.90
CA ALA A 771 14.10 -6.18 14.32
C ALA A 771 14.82 -7.51 14.65
N PRO A 772 15.62 -8.09 13.72
CA PRO A 772 16.36 -9.32 14.00
C PRO A 772 17.42 -9.15 15.10
N LEU A 773 18.13 -8.02 15.12
CA LEU A 773 19.21 -7.76 16.06
C LEU A 773 18.69 -7.54 17.49
N PHE A 774 17.66 -6.71 17.64
CA PHE A 774 17.01 -6.45 18.92
C PHE A 774 16.33 -7.70 19.46
N GLY A 775 15.60 -8.44 18.63
CA GLY A 775 15.00 -9.71 19.02
C GLY A 775 16.04 -10.74 19.49
N LEU A 776 17.19 -10.83 18.82
CA LEU A 776 18.29 -11.70 19.22
C LEU A 776 18.92 -11.29 20.56
N PHE A 777 19.16 -10.00 20.76
CA PHE A 777 19.72 -9.50 22.02
C PHE A 777 18.73 -9.66 23.17
N ALA A 778 17.44 -9.37 22.97
CA ALA A 778 16.41 -9.63 23.98
C ALA A 778 16.34 -11.12 24.36
N ALA A 779 16.47 -12.02 23.38
CA ALA A 779 16.57 -13.47 23.63
C ALA A 779 17.84 -13.84 24.43
N GLY A 780 18.98 -13.24 24.11
CA GLY A 780 20.22 -13.41 24.86
C GLY A 780 20.11 -12.93 26.31
N VAL A 781 19.54 -11.74 26.53
CA VAL A 781 19.29 -11.18 27.87
C VAL A 781 18.35 -12.09 28.64
N ALA A 782 17.24 -12.57 28.03
CA ALA A 782 16.32 -13.53 28.66
C ALA A 782 17.06 -14.74 29.24
N ILE A 783 18.03 -15.28 28.50
CA ILE A 783 18.82 -16.45 28.91
C ILE A 783 19.83 -16.09 30.00
N MET A 784 20.53 -14.97 29.86
CA MET A 784 21.61 -14.58 30.78
C MET A 784 21.09 -14.06 32.12
N THR A 785 19.87 -13.52 32.16
CA THR A 785 19.27 -12.92 33.35
C THR A 785 18.12 -13.73 33.93
N SER A 786 17.85 -14.94 33.42
CA SER A 786 16.76 -15.78 33.93
C SER A 786 17.04 -16.19 35.38
N THR A 787 16.08 -15.87 36.25
CA THR A 787 16.11 -16.31 37.65
C THR A 787 15.47 -17.69 37.81
N SER A 788 14.57 -18.05 36.91
CA SER A 788 13.80 -19.29 36.93
C SER A 788 14.56 -20.49 36.34
N CYS A 789 15.51 -20.26 35.45
CA CYS A 789 16.33 -21.30 34.82
C CYS A 789 17.81 -20.86 34.77
N PRO A 790 18.61 -21.16 35.81
CA PRO A 790 20.02 -20.78 35.88
C PRO A 790 20.85 -21.39 34.74
N LEU A 791 21.90 -20.68 34.34
CA LEU A 791 22.85 -21.16 33.32
C LEU A 791 23.49 -22.49 33.72
N THR A 792 23.42 -23.48 32.83
CA THR A 792 24.11 -24.76 33.01
C THR A 792 25.63 -24.60 32.80
N THR A 793 26.42 -25.51 33.38
CA THR A 793 27.88 -25.52 33.25
C THR A 793 28.35 -25.53 31.79
N GLU A 794 27.60 -26.17 30.89
CA GLU A 794 27.89 -26.22 29.46
C GLU A 794 27.70 -24.88 28.73
N LEU A 795 26.78 -24.03 29.22
CA LEU A 795 26.50 -22.72 28.63
C LEU A 795 27.41 -21.62 29.20
N GLN A 796 28.04 -21.87 30.36
CA GLN A 796 28.84 -20.88 31.09
C GLN A 796 29.99 -20.29 30.25
N SER A 797 30.63 -21.11 29.41
CA SER A 797 31.72 -20.67 28.52
C SER A 797 31.23 -19.67 27.48
N VAL A 798 30.13 -19.98 26.78
CA VAL A 798 29.55 -19.10 25.76
C VAL A 798 28.95 -17.84 26.40
N ALA A 799 28.31 -17.96 27.56
CA ALA A 799 27.76 -16.82 28.30
C ALA A 799 28.86 -15.84 28.78
N SER A 800 30.03 -16.36 29.17
CA SER A 800 31.17 -15.52 29.55
C SER A 800 31.72 -14.77 28.33
N GLN A 801 31.84 -15.45 27.19
CA GLN A 801 32.24 -14.81 25.92
C GLN A 801 31.26 -13.70 25.50
N VAL A 802 29.95 -13.95 25.60
CA VAL A 802 28.92 -12.93 25.29
C VAL A 802 29.08 -11.71 26.20
N ARG A 803 29.34 -11.92 27.50
CA ARG A 803 29.54 -10.82 28.46
C ARG A 803 30.75 -9.96 28.10
N GLU A 804 31.87 -10.58 27.78
CA GLU A 804 33.10 -9.89 27.36
C GLU A 804 32.88 -9.07 26.08
N LEU A 805 32.27 -9.67 25.06
CA LEU A 805 31.98 -8.99 23.79
C LEU A 805 30.96 -7.85 23.95
N ALA A 806 29.97 -8.01 24.83
CA ALA A 806 28.98 -6.97 25.12
C ALA A 806 29.59 -5.81 25.89
N GLN A 807 30.50 -6.09 26.83
CA GLN A 807 31.25 -5.06 27.55
C GLN A 807 32.12 -4.23 26.59
N GLU A 808 32.84 -4.90 25.70
CA GLU A 808 33.59 -4.27 24.61
C GLU A 808 32.69 -3.41 23.73
N ALA A 809 31.50 -3.90 23.35
CA ALA A 809 30.53 -3.14 22.57
C ALA A 809 30.05 -1.88 23.30
N CYS A 810 29.78 -1.96 24.62
CA CYS A 810 29.38 -0.81 25.43
C CYS A 810 30.48 0.26 25.46
N GLU A 811 31.75 -0.15 25.58
CA GLU A 811 32.90 0.77 25.58
C GLU A 811 33.05 1.48 24.22
N ILE A 812 32.96 0.72 23.13
CA ILE A 812 33.03 1.24 21.75
C ILE A 812 31.89 2.25 21.50
N HIS A 813 30.66 1.93 21.92
CA HIS A 813 29.48 2.73 21.61
C HIS A 813 29.14 3.79 22.67
N SER A 814 29.94 3.92 23.73
CA SER A 814 29.68 4.84 24.87
C SER A 814 29.58 6.32 24.47
N ASN A 815 30.18 6.72 23.35
CA ASN A 815 30.17 8.09 22.82
C ASN A 815 29.54 8.16 21.41
N ASP A 816 28.85 7.11 20.97
CA ASP A 816 28.26 7.00 19.65
C ASP A 816 26.77 7.36 19.65
N ASP A 817 26.43 8.55 19.16
CA ASP A 817 25.03 9.00 19.00
C ASP A 817 24.27 8.25 17.89
N ALA A 818 24.94 7.36 17.14
CA ALA A 818 24.33 6.64 16.02
C ALA A 818 23.76 5.27 16.40
N THR A 819 24.00 4.73 17.59
CA THR A 819 23.46 3.42 18.02
C THR A 819 22.06 3.56 18.63
N HIS A 820 21.11 2.74 18.17
CA HIS A 820 19.74 2.77 18.68
C HIS A 820 19.69 2.54 20.21
N PRO A 821 19.03 3.40 21.01
CA PRO A 821 19.06 3.34 22.47
C PRO A 821 18.62 2.00 23.08
N LEU A 822 17.60 1.36 22.49
CA LEU A 822 17.13 0.04 22.93
C LEU A 822 18.16 -1.08 22.70
N LEU A 823 18.95 -1.02 21.63
CA LEU A 823 20.05 -1.96 21.43
C LEU A 823 21.16 -1.70 22.42
N PHE A 824 21.50 -0.42 22.64
CA PHE A 824 22.50 -0.06 23.65
C PHE A 824 22.10 -0.56 25.04
N ARG A 825 20.82 -0.39 25.42
CA ARG A 825 20.29 -0.95 26.67
C ARG A 825 20.41 -2.47 26.73
N ALA A 826 20.16 -3.17 25.61
CA ALA A 826 20.35 -4.61 25.56
C ALA A 826 21.83 -5.02 25.74
N LEU A 827 22.78 -4.25 25.20
CA LEU A 827 24.22 -4.46 25.42
C LEU A 827 24.60 -4.31 26.90
N GLU A 828 24.10 -3.27 27.58
CA GLU A 828 24.36 -3.06 29.02
C GLU A 828 23.88 -4.26 29.86
N LEU A 829 22.69 -4.79 29.54
CA LEU A 829 22.11 -5.94 30.20
C LEU A 829 22.88 -7.24 29.92
N LEU A 830 23.39 -7.44 28.70
CA LEU A 830 24.25 -8.56 28.34
C LEU A 830 25.63 -8.48 29.03
N ALA A 831 26.19 -7.28 29.16
CA ALA A 831 27.46 -7.03 29.85
C ALA A 831 27.36 -7.23 31.37
N GLY A 832 26.15 -7.13 31.95
CA GLY A 832 25.91 -7.27 33.38
C GLY A 832 26.19 -6.00 34.18
N ASN A 833 26.13 -4.84 33.54
CA ASN A 833 26.48 -3.53 34.12
C ASN A 833 25.47 -3.00 35.16
N ASP A 834 24.37 -3.73 35.40
CA ASP A 834 23.23 -3.27 36.22
C ASP A 834 23.11 -3.96 37.60
N GLN A 835 24.16 -4.62 38.09
CA GLN A 835 24.15 -5.21 39.45
C GLN A 835 23.97 -4.17 40.59
N GLY A 836 23.90 -2.86 40.31
CA GLY A 836 23.78 -1.79 41.30
C GLY A 836 22.44 -1.00 41.34
N THR A 837 21.53 -1.18 40.39
CA THR A 837 20.38 -0.26 40.16
C THR A 837 18.99 -0.89 40.33
N SER A 838 18.88 -2.23 40.47
CA SER A 838 17.60 -2.87 40.76
C SER A 838 17.09 -2.53 42.17
N LYS A 839 16.17 -1.56 42.25
CA LYS A 839 15.40 -1.25 43.46
C LYS A 839 14.21 -2.21 43.70
N GLN A 840 14.06 -3.29 42.93
CA GLN A 840 13.01 -4.28 43.15
C GLN A 840 13.54 -5.73 43.05
N PRO A 841 13.55 -6.50 44.15
CA PRO A 841 14.26 -7.79 44.26
C PRO A 841 13.66 -8.96 43.44
N HIS A 842 12.69 -8.74 42.55
CA HIS A 842 11.95 -9.81 41.86
C HIS A 842 11.65 -9.56 40.36
N THR A 843 12.26 -8.55 39.74
CA THR A 843 11.98 -8.21 38.32
C THR A 843 13.16 -8.65 37.45
N GLU A 844 12.91 -9.54 36.48
CA GLU A 844 13.95 -9.97 35.54
C GLU A 844 14.32 -8.82 34.58
N PRO A 845 15.61 -8.48 34.39
CA PRO A 845 16.04 -7.35 33.56
C PRO A 845 15.53 -7.37 32.11
N VAL A 846 15.32 -8.57 31.54
CA VAL A 846 14.77 -8.71 30.18
C VAL A 846 13.40 -8.04 30.01
N GLN A 847 12.63 -7.87 31.09
CA GLN A 847 11.32 -7.22 31.05
C GLN A 847 11.37 -5.78 30.53
N GLU A 848 12.51 -5.10 30.65
CA GLU A 848 12.73 -3.76 30.11
C GLU A 848 12.80 -3.73 28.57
N LEU A 849 13.21 -4.84 27.96
CA LEU A 849 13.37 -4.96 26.51
C LEU A 849 12.12 -5.50 25.81
N LEU A 850 11.21 -6.13 26.55
CA LEU A 850 10.00 -6.72 25.99
C LEU A 850 8.83 -5.73 26.08
N TYR A 851 8.39 -5.20 24.94
CA TYR A 851 7.39 -4.13 24.84
C TYR A 851 6.02 -4.50 25.41
N LEU A 852 5.72 -5.81 25.47
CA LEU A 852 4.46 -6.34 25.99
C LEU A 852 4.51 -6.72 27.48
N THR A 853 5.60 -6.42 28.19
CA THR A 853 5.71 -6.65 29.65
C THR A 853 4.49 -6.17 30.44
N PRO A 854 3.96 -4.94 30.24
CA PRO A 854 2.77 -4.48 30.95
C PRO A 854 1.53 -5.34 30.66
N HIS A 855 1.40 -5.85 29.43
CA HIS A 855 0.28 -6.69 29.01
C HIS A 855 0.34 -8.08 29.68
N TRP A 856 1.49 -8.75 29.66
CA TRP A 856 1.63 -10.06 30.32
C TRP A 856 1.51 -9.99 31.84
N LYS A 857 1.91 -8.87 32.44
CA LYS A 857 1.70 -8.61 33.88
C LYS A 857 0.21 -8.53 34.20
N ALA A 858 -0.55 -7.73 33.44
CA ALA A 858 -2.01 -7.63 33.60
C ALA A 858 -2.72 -8.98 33.41
N LEU A 859 -2.30 -9.80 32.43
CA LEU A 859 -2.83 -11.14 32.23
C LEU A 859 -2.53 -12.08 33.40
N SER A 860 -1.32 -12.03 33.96
CA SER A 860 -0.93 -12.85 35.10
C SER A 860 -1.75 -12.48 36.34
N ASP A 861 -1.88 -11.17 36.61
CA ASP A 861 -2.67 -10.64 37.72
C ASP A 861 -4.16 -11.06 37.61
N SER A 862 -4.72 -11.08 36.40
CA SER A 862 -6.10 -11.53 36.14
C SER A 862 -6.33 -13.04 36.30
N ARG A 863 -5.28 -13.86 36.25
CA ARG A 863 -5.36 -15.32 36.45
C ARG A 863 -5.16 -15.73 37.90
N THR A 864 -4.54 -14.86 38.69
CA THR A 864 -4.30 -15.06 40.13
C THR A 864 -5.42 -14.49 41.02
N ALA A 865 -6.26 -13.61 40.47
CA ALA A 865 -7.50 -13.12 41.07
C ALA A 865 -8.68 -14.02 40.69
#